data_AF-A0A9W7CY04-F1
#
_entry.id   AF-A0A9W7CY04-F1
#
_cell.length_a   1.000
_cell.length_b   1.000
_cell.length_c   1.000
_cell.angle_alpha   90.00
_cell.angle_beta   90.00
_cell.angle_gamma   90.00
#
_symmetry.space_group_name_H-M   'P 1'
#
loop_
_entity.id
_entity.type
_entity.pdbx_description
1 polymer ?
#
loop_
_entity_poly.entity_id
_entity_poly.type
_entity_poly.pdbx_seq_one_letter_code
_entity_poly.pdbx_strand_id
1 'polypeptide(L)'
;MIALLPNYNRASPRVCEAISTKTSEVSFAEPVVDDPSLSPPALRLANDGDVTAMEEGGLKDGKKKIIMVSPRLDAQLGGYPPDCGTKELKYLSYAKVLRDRGMTHPMRYSATRVDTLGFAMPERYPLFSTDFGAHSFHHLPTDSVVLSQYGLGIALYFKYLKVIAWLFLFLAVISAPALAVYVVGGGGTYADVTALARQNLPSVLGITSIGHLNEAGSVCDQALENTELSLTCSAGEIGFVKAIYSTYDSQGSCTCPERNKVSESTGQCRGDADGSVCQANGAGCFLGVHPVSLRPCCSFSLGETTQTPFFDDMRIRKKKGCGSNMAQEIVEGLCLGKKSCSLNVSEALTYTWELDAENGTICSVAPKTVFIETVGNITKKVCQVRLNDESDYSQCDANKSRALIAYGRCFTTRIDLSSSWSLKIIGWDSMSIRLHLETVLSNAPPFAVDLDRIRVADVQFGKSASRHLRLLGRRGNVVRRLEIAQQRHKKLKLLNGRLNEYVYARRERRHLRAINKLEAKLHHFNVKLEQWFIRQKRRKVREAVTAFVTFEEEEGFHRCLQEYPDLGWLHRLFQPYYKRLHGKRLRFRPAPDPTDIIWENLHHPFFERVLRQLIVALITLGVLFVSFVLIFAAKEQKTKLDLQFGGPTSCPSNVFKADVIQDEQNKLTDLVPYKALVECYCKNFLADQYVHSSKNANYGMY
;
A
#
# COMPACT_ATOMS: atom_id res chain seq x y z
N MET A 1 1.44 16.15 4.04
CA MET A 1 2.19 17.23 4.70
C MET A 1 2.50 18.30 3.67
N ILE A 2 1.92 19.49 3.80
CA ILE A 2 2.32 20.67 3.03
C ILE A 2 3.05 21.57 4.01
N ALA A 3 4.36 21.75 3.82
CA ALA A 3 5.12 22.69 4.63
C ALA A 3 4.85 24.11 4.08
N LEU A 4 4.08 24.90 4.83
CA LEU A 4 3.88 26.31 4.54
C LEU A 4 5.20 27.06 4.75
N LEU A 5 5.97 27.24 3.69
CA LEU A 5 7.10 28.17 3.70
C LEU A 5 6.56 29.60 3.79
N PRO A 6 7.09 30.44 4.70
CA PRO A 6 6.59 31.80 4.88
C PRO A 6 6.86 32.65 3.63
N ASN A 7 5.87 33.45 3.26
CA ASN A 7 5.99 34.46 2.20
C ASN A 7 7.00 35.52 2.64
N TYR A 8 8.24 35.46 2.12
CA TYR A 8 9.25 36.49 2.37
C TYR A 8 9.28 37.51 1.23
N ASN A 9 9.27 38.79 1.61
CA ASN A 9 8.96 39.89 0.70
C ASN A 9 9.94 40.01 -0.48
N ARG A 10 9.38 40.49 -1.60
CA ARG A 10 10.06 40.81 -2.86
C ARG A 10 10.98 42.04 -2.68
N ALA A 11 12.09 41.88 -1.98
CA ALA A 11 13.10 42.92 -1.84
C ALA A 11 13.72 43.24 -3.21
N SER A 12 13.45 44.44 -3.73
CA SER A 12 14.13 44.97 -4.91
C SER A 12 15.61 45.20 -4.59
N PRO A 13 16.55 44.95 -5.52
CA PRO A 13 17.94 45.34 -5.30
C PRO A 13 18.01 46.87 -5.17
N ARG A 14 18.66 47.37 -4.12
CA ARG A 14 19.11 48.77 -4.10
C ARG A 14 20.31 48.87 -5.05
N VAL A 15 20.21 49.79 -6.01
CA VAL A 15 21.30 50.11 -6.94
C VAL A 15 22.44 50.76 -6.15
N CYS A 16 23.66 50.28 -6.35
CA CYS A 16 24.88 51.06 -6.13
C CYS A 16 25.28 51.65 -7.49
N GLU A 17 25.33 52.97 -7.62
CA GLU A 17 25.43 53.67 -8.90
C GLU A 17 26.73 54.48 -8.99
N ALA A 18 27.59 54.13 -9.95
CA ALA A 18 28.73 54.88 -10.53
C ALA A 18 29.65 53.91 -11.30
N ILE A 19 30.25 54.22 -12.46
CA ILE A 19 30.13 55.34 -13.40
C ILE A 19 30.29 54.75 -14.82
N SER A 20 29.78 55.43 -15.86
CA SER A 20 29.74 54.92 -17.24
C SER A 20 31.02 55.12 -18.06
N THR A 21 31.34 54.15 -18.92
CA THR A 21 31.91 54.39 -20.26
C THR A 21 31.24 53.48 -21.31
N LYS A 22 31.05 53.99 -22.53
CA LYS A 22 30.57 53.27 -23.73
C LYS A 22 31.74 52.48 -24.36
N THR A 23 31.62 51.55 -25.33
CA THR A 23 30.57 51.13 -26.30
C THR A 23 30.81 49.61 -26.58
N SER A 24 30.30 48.82 -27.54
CA SER A 24 29.43 48.94 -28.73
C SER A 24 28.85 47.57 -29.13
N GLU A 25 27.94 47.53 -30.11
CA GLU A 25 27.20 46.34 -30.57
C GLU A 25 27.87 45.61 -31.76
N VAL A 26 27.71 44.27 -31.83
CA VAL A 26 27.73 43.44 -33.07
C VAL A 26 26.77 42.26 -32.86
N SER A 27 26.12 41.74 -33.91
CA SER A 27 25.09 40.68 -33.87
C SER A 27 25.37 39.49 -34.83
N PHE A 28 24.42 38.54 -34.90
CA PHE A 28 24.43 37.26 -35.68
C PHE A 28 25.25 36.14 -34.99
N ALA A 29 24.71 34.93 -34.68
CA ALA A 29 24.09 33.87 -35.51
C ALA A 29 25.14 33.01 -36.26
N GLU A 30 25.09 31.67 -36.33
CA GLU A 30 24.09 30.64 -35.95
C GLU A 30 24.79 29.36 -35.38
N PRO A 31 24.16 28.16 -35.18
CA PRO A 31 24.72 27.11 -34.28
C PRO A 31 25.78 26.18 -34.89
N VAL A 32 26.52 25.49 -34.01
CA VAL A 32 27.44 24.37 -34.34
C VAL A 32 27.10 23.15 -33.47
N VAL A 33 27.26 21.97 -34.07
CA VAL A 33 26.86 20.64 -33.58
C VAL A 33 27.66 20.17 -32.35
N ASP A 34 26.99 19.54 -31.38
CA ASP A 34 27.61 18.75 -30.31
C ASP A 34 28.10 17.37 -30.82
N ASP A 35 29.34 17.00 -30.53
CA ASP A 35 29.84 15.61 -30.69
C ASP A 35 30.76 15.25 -29.48
N PRO A 36 30.43 14.23 -28.65
CA PRO A 36 30.93 14.18 -27.28
C PRO A 36 32.23 13.37 -27.11
N SER A 37 33.39 13.97 -27.40
CA SER A 37 34.65 13.48 -26.83
C SER A 37 35.74 14.54 -26.65
N LEU A 38 36.20 14.75 -25.40
CA LEU A 38 37.61 14.88 -25.02
C LEU A 38 37.80 15.08 -23.50
N SER A 39 39.02 14.81 -23.05
CA SER A 39 39.54 15.01 -21.68
C SER A 39 39.73 16.49 -21.33
N PRO A 40 39.83 16.86 -20.02
CA PRO A 40 39.90 18.26 -19.62
C PRO A 40 41.16 18.98 -20.15
N PRO A 41 41.05 20.21 -20.67
CA PRO A 41 42.19 20.98 -21.16
C PRO A 41 43.07 21.49 -20.00
N ALA A 42 44.36 21.61 -20.26
CA ALA A 42 45.33 22.13 -19.30
C ALA A 42 45.19 23.65 -19.08
N LEU A 43 45.56 24.10 -17.88
CA LEU A 43 45.49 25.49 -17.45
C LEU A 43 46.43 26.38 -18.28
N ARG A 44 45.90 27.15 -19.23
CA ARG A 44 46.64 28.24 -19.90
C ARG A 44 46.49 29.51 -19.08
N LEU A 45 47.61 30.08 -18.61
CA LEU A 45 47.63 31.48 -18.19
C LEU A 45 47.39 32.35 -19.43
N ALA A 46 46.47 33.30 -19.33
CA ALA A 46 46.50 34.49 -20.16
C ALA A 46 47.46 35.50 -19.50
N ASN A 47 48.19 36.25 -20.31
CA ASN A 47 48.95 37.40 -19.82
C ASN A 47 47.98 38.55 -19.52
N ASP A 48 48.18 39.23 -18.40
CA ASP A 48 47.94 40.67 -18.30
C ASP A 48 49.27 41.34 -17.97
N GLY A 49 49.61 42.40 -18.71
CA GLY A 49 50.65 43.34 -18.35
C GLY A 49 50.09 44.49 -17.52
N ASP A 50 50.96 45.41 -17.10
CA ASP A 50 50.64 46.67 -16.42
C ASP A 50 49.92 46.52 -15.06
N VAL A 51 50.44 47.01 -13.92
CA VAL A 51 51.43 48.07 -13.68
C VAL A 51 52.35 47.68 -12.51
N THR A 52 53.65 47.90 -12.65
CA THR A 52 54.57 47.97 -11.50
C THR A 52 54.52 49.36 -10.85
N ALA A 53 54.25 49.40 -9.55
CA ALA A 53 54.32 50.62 -8.74
C ALA A 53 54.99 50.33 -7.39
N MET A 54 56.32 50.11 -7.43
CA MET A 54 57.16 50.26 -6.25
C MET A 54 57.60 51.72 -6.16
N GLU A 55 57.05 52.47 -5.21
CA GLU A 55 57.60 53.75 -4.77
C GLU A 55 58.31 53.56 -3.43
N GLU A 56 59.60 53.90 -3.38
CA GLU A 56 60.36 54.06 -2.14
C GLU A 56 60.40 55.54 -1.75
N GLY A 57 60.06 55.87 -0.50
CA GLY A 57 60.00 57.26 -0.04
C GLY A 57 60.15 57.45 1.46
N GLY A 58 61.23 58.14 1.86
CA GLY A 58 61.23 59.14 2.94
C GLY A 58 60.71 58.81 4.34
N LEU A 59 61.51 58.05 5.11
CA LEU A 59 61.83 58.21 6.54
C LEU A 59 60.87 58.94 7.55
N LYS A 60 60.73 58.30 8.74
CA LYS A 60 60.36 58.79 10.09
C LYS A 60 58.97 58.41 10.67
N ASP A 61 59.00 58.26 11.99
CA ASP A 61 57.93 58.16 12.99
C ASP A 61 56.79 57.12 12.83
N GLY A 62 57.09 55.91 13.30
CA GLY A 62 56.40 55.46 14.52
C GLY A 62 54.97 54.91 14.40
N LYS A 63 54.55 54.38 13.24
CA LYS A 63 53.30 53.61 13.10
C LYS A 63 53.50 52.29 12.35
N LYS A 64 52.74 51.25 12.72
CA LYS A 64 52.80 49.92 12.08
C LYS A 64 52.39 50.02 10.61
N LYS A 65 53.24 49.51 9.72
CA LYS A 65 53.02 49.46 8.26
C LYS A 65 51.85 48.52 7.94
N ILE A 66 50.65 49.07 7.68
CA ILE A 66 49.52 48.30 7.18
C ILE A 66 49.79 47.97 5.71
N ILE A 67 50.04 46.70 5.40
CA ILE A 67 50.25 46.23 4.04
C ILE A 67 48.91 46.27 3.31
N MET A 68 48.79 47.11 2.27
CA MET A 68 47.61 47.15 1.42
C MET A 68 47.59 45.96 0.44
N VAL A 69 47.11 44.82 0.93
CA VAL A 69 46.71 43.70 0.07
C VAL A 69 45.47 44.14 -0.73
N SER A 70 45.54 44.03 -2.06
CA SER A 70 44.38 44.31 -2.93
C SER A 70 43.21 43.38 -2.57
N PRO A 71 41.94 43.82 -2.51
CA PRO A 71 40.82 42.98 -2.11
C PRO A 71 40.66 41.68 -2.92
N ARG A 72 41.13 41.62 -4.18
CA ARG A 72 41.14 40.39 -5.00
C ARG A 72 42.06 39.28 -4.47
N LEU A 73 43.02 39.61 -3.59
CA LEU A 73 43.97 38.68 -2.95
C LEU A 73 43.49 38.15 -1.60
N ASP A 74 42.28 38.49 -1.15
CA ASP A 74 41.67 37.87 0.04
C ASP A 74 41.38 36.38 -0.23
N ALA A 75 42.01 35.50 0.55
CA ALA A 75 41.80 34.06 0.48
C ALA A 75 40.33 33.65 0.75
N GLN A 76 39.56 34.46 1.49
CA GLN A 76 38.13 34.23 1.69
C GLN A 76 37.32 34.46 0.40
N LEU A 77 37.78 35.30 -0.52
CA LEU A 77 37.15 35.52 -1.84
C LEU A 77 37.66 34.55 -2.91
N GLY A 78 38.92 34.12 -2.86
CA GLY A 78 39.47 33.14 -3.79
C GLY A 78 39.44 33.60 -5.25
N GLY A 79 39.81 34.87 -5.49
CA GLY A 79 39.88 35.48 -6.82
C GLY A 79 38.60 36.17 -7.31
N TYR A 80 37.45 35.96 -6.67
CA TYR A 80 36.22 36.69 -7.00
C TYR A 80 36.34 38.19 -6.62
N PRO A 81 35.81 39.12 -7.44
CA PRO A 81 35.72 40.53 -7.05
C PRO A 81 34.72 40.70 -5.90
N PRO A 82 35.01 41.56 -4.91
CA PRO A 82 34.06 41.89 -3.86
C PRO A 82 32.95 42.82 -4.39
N ASP A 83 31.70 42.47 -4.11
CA ASP A 83 30.53 43.30 -4.42
C ASP A 83 30.23 44.29 -3.28
N CYS A 84 30.59 43.94 -2.04
CA CYS A 84 30.55 44.85 -0.90
C CYS A 84 31.56 44.48 0.21
N GLY A 85 31.95 45.48 1.01
CA GLY A 85 32.84 45.35 2.15
C GLY A 85 33.43 46.69 2.58
N THR A 86 34.06 46.73 3.75
CA THR A 86 34.80 47.90 4.27
C THR A 86 36.10 47.41 4.92
N LYS A 87 37.00 48.31 5.33
CA LYS A 87 38.29 47.91 5.95
C LYS A 87 38.13 47.13 7.27
N GLU A 88 36.95 47.14 7.88
CA GLU A 88 36.62 46.48 9.14
C GLU A 88 35.63 45.31 8.99
N LEU A 89 34.93 45.21 7.86
CA LEU A 89 33.93 44.17 7.58
C LEU A 89 34.38 43.27 6.43
N LYS A 90 34.43 41.97 6.69
CA LYS A 90 34.79 40.92 5.72
C LYS A 90 34.10 41.13 4.38
N TYR A 91 34.89 41.16 3.31
CA TYR A 91 34.40 41.31 1.95
C TYR A 91 33.48 40.15 1.55
N LEU A 92 32.45 40.48 0.80
CA LEU A 92 31.46 39.54 0.28
C LEU A 92 31.37 39.67 -1.26
N SER A 93 31.25 38.52 -1.91
CA SER A 93 30.94 38.43 -3.35
C SER A 93 29.70 37.57 -3.54
N TYR A 94 28.67 38.15 -4.17
CA TYR A 94 27.43 37.49 -4.54
C TYR A 94 27.66 36.38 -5.57
N ALA A 95 28.57 36.60 -6.53
CA ALA A 95 28.97 35.58 -7.49
C ALA A 95 29.61 34.36 -6.79
N LYS A 96 30.50 34.58 -5.81
CA LYS A 96 31.02 33.50 -4.97
C LYS A 96 29.91 32.79 -4.18
N VAL A 97 29.03 33.55 -3.52
CA VAL A 97 27.92 32.97 -2.72
C VAL A 97 26.96 32.15 -3.60
N LEU A 98 26.73 32.54 -4.85
CA LEU A 98 25.98 31.72 -5.81
C LEU A 98 26.72 30.41 -6.13
N ARG A 99 28.02 30.46 -6.42
CA ARG A 99 28.82 29.27 -6.71
C ARG A 99 28.93 28.31 -5.53
N ASP A 100 29.28 28.81 -4.35
CA ASP A 100 29.39 27.99 -3.13
C ASP A 100 28.03 27.37 -2.77
N ARG A 101 26.92 28.05 -3.10
CA ARG A 101 25.57 27.49 -3.03
C ARG A 101 25.30 26.41 -4.08
N GLY A 102 25.72 26.59 -5.33
CA GLY A 102 25.61 25.58 -6.40
C GLY A 102 26.46 24.32 -6.15
N MET A 103 27.56 24.45 -5.42
CA MET A 103 28.39 23.33 -4.96
C MET A 103 27.77 22.56 -3.78
N THR A 104 26.87 23.19 -3.01
CA THR A 104 26.27 22.61 -1.79
C THR A 104 24.79 22.21 -1.94
N HIS A 105 24.11 22.70 -2.97
CA HIS A 105 22.67 22.49 -3.21
C HIS A 105 22.42 22.03 -4.65
N PRO A 106 21.42 21.16 -4.90
CA PRO A 106 21.08 20.74 -6.26
C PRO A 106 20.57 21.91 -7.10
N MET A 107 21.35 22.30 -8.11
CA MET A 107 21.08 23.40 -9.04
C MET A 107 21.40 22.99 -10.49
N ARG A 108 20.84 23.73 -11.45
CA ARG A 108 21.14 23.58 -12.88
C ARG A 108 22.30 24.53 -13.21
N TYR A 109 23.32 24.08 -13.93
CA TYR A 109 24.35 24.99 -14.43
C TYR A 109 23.92 25.59 -15.78
N SER A 110 24.11 26.90 -15.95
CA SER A 110 23.71 27.63 -17.16
C SER A 110 24.70 27.38 -18.30
N ALA A 111 24.20 27.01 -19.48
CA ALA A 111 25.03 26.78 -20.66
C ALA A 111 25.46 28.08 -21.36
N THR A 112 24.78 29.20 -21.09
CA THR A 112 24.98 30.50 -21.78
C THR A 112 25.45 31.63 -20.87
N ARG A 113 25.53 31.39 -19.54
CA ARG A 113 25.97 32.40 -18.56
C ARG A 113 27.13 31.87 -17.73
N VAL A 114 28.22 32.62 -17.72
CA VAL A 114 29.41 32.36 -16.90
C VAL A 114 29.64 33.49 -15.89
N ASP A 115 30.20 33.12 -14.74
CA ASP A 115 30.73 34.02 -13.72
C ASP A 115 31.92 34.85 -14.24
N THR A 116 32.32 35.86 -13.46
CA THR A 116 33.53 36.68 -13.68
C THR A 116 34.85 35.90 -13.74
N LEU A 117 34.84 34.61 -13.42
CA LEU A 117 35.99 33.70 -13.50
C LEU A 117 35.81 32.59 -14.57
N GLY A 118 34.83 32.72 -15.46
CA GLY A 118 34.61 31.79 -16.59
C GLY A 118 33.90 30.47 -16.26
N PHE A 119 33.36 30.31 -15.04
CA PHE A 119 32.61 29.11 -14.63
C PHE A 119 31.11 29.28 -14.89
N ALA A 120 30.41 28.23 -15.30
CA ALA A 120 28.96 28.26 -15.52
C ALA A 120 28.18 28.71 -14.27
N MET A 121 27.25 29.65 -14.43
CA MET A 121 26.46 30.20 -13.33
C MET A 121 25.37 29.21 -12.87
N PRO A 122 25.16 28.98 -11.55
CA PRO A 122 24.12 28.09 -11.05
C PRO A 122 22.73 28.75 -11.01
N GLU A 123 21.76 28.10 -11.64
CA GLU A 123 20.36 28.48 -11.78
C GLU A 123 19.42 27.52 -11.02
N ARG A 124 18.20 27.99 -10.72
CA ARG A 124 17.16 27.14 -10.12
C ARG A 124 16.46 26.30 -11.18
N TYR A 125 16.13 25.08 -10.81
CA TYR A 125 15.29 24.18 -11.61
C TYR A 125 13.87 24.76 -11.84
N PRO A 126 13.36 24.81 -13.09
CA PRO A 126 12.04 25.34 -13.39
C PRO A 126 10.93 24.39 -12.92
N LEU A 127 10.06 24.89 -12.03
CA LEU A 127 9.13 24.11 -11.19
C LEU A 127 8.15 23.15 -11.89
N PHE A 128 7.95 23.28 -13.21
CA PHE A 128 7.06 22.42 -14.00
C PHE A 128 7.70 21.84 -15.27
N SER A 129 8.98 22.15 -15.54
CA SER A 129 9.67 21.76 -16.78
C SER A 129 10.87 20.82 -16.56
N THR A 130 11.21 20.49 -15.31
CA THR A 130 12.24 19.49 -15.02
C THR A 130 11.71 18.08 -15.08
N ASP A 131 12.24 17.26 -15.99
CA ASP A 131 11.99 15.83 -15.94
C ASP A 131 12.85 15.16 -14.85
N PHE A 132 12.17 14.76 -13.77
CA PHE A 132 12.74 13.90 -12.73
C PHE A 132 12.68 12.40 -13.11
N GLY A 133 12.28 12.08 -14.35
CA GLY A 133 12.15 10.75 -14.91
C GLY A 133 10.76 10.14 -14.66
N ALA A 134 10.39 9.17 -15.48
CA ALA A 134 9.22 8.35 -15.29
C ALA A 134 9.58 6.98 -14.67
N HIS A 135 8.59 6.36 -14.03
CA HIS A 135 8.48 4.90 -14.04
C HIS A 135 7.50 4.54 -15.14
N SER A 136 8.00 4.26 -16.35
CA SER A 136 7.18 3.52 -17.31
C SER A 136 7.00 2.10 -16.78
N PHE A 137 5.75 1.67 -16.62
CA PHE A 137 5.48 0.26 -16.31
C PHE A 137 5.85 -0.67 -17.48
N HIS A 138 6.07 -0.12 -18.69
CA HIS A 138 6.56 -0.85 -19.87
C HIS A 138 7.69 -0.06 -20.58
N HIS A 139 8.93 -0.49 -20.31
CA HIS A 139 10.18 -0.16 -21.00
C HIS A 139 10.88 1.18 -20.73
N LEU A 140 12.21 1.08 -20.87
CA LEU A 140 13.29 2.06 -20.70
C LEU A 140 13.51 2.63 -19.28
N PRO A 141 14.75 2.62 -18.77
CA PRO A 141 15.13 3.44 -17.63
C PRO A 141 15.28 4.89 -18.10
N THR A 142 14.22 5.69 -18.00
CA THR A 142 14.36 7.16 -18.05
C THR A 142 15.05 7.61 -16.77
N ASP A 143 16.37 7.48 -16.72
CA ASP A 143 17.21 8.03 -15.66
C ASP A 143 17.40 9.52 -15.91
N SER A 144 16.79 10.30 -15.02
CA SER A 144 16.89 11.74 -15.02
C SER A 144 18.33 12.14 -14.75
N VAL A 145 18.97 12.74 -15.76
CA VAL A 145 20.33 13.31 -15.71
C VAL A 145 20.51 14.27 -14.52
N VAL A 146 19.41 14.84 -14.02
CA VAL A 146 19.32 15.66 -12.81
C VAL A 146 19.50 14.87 -11.52
N LEU A 147 18.89 13.68 -11.38
CA LEU A 147 18.92 12.90 -10.13
C LEU A 147 20.03 11.85 -10.07
N SER A 148 20.52 11.36 -11.21
CA SER A 148 21.61 10.37 -11.27
C SER A 148 22.90 10.89 -10.63
N GLN A 149 23.18 12.19 -10.73
CA GLN A 149 24.32 12.88 -10.13
C GLN A 149 24.37 12.77 -8.59
N TYR A 150 23.21 12.63 -7.94
CA TYR A 150 23.09 12.50 -6.47
C TYR A 150 23.02 11.04 -6.00
N GLY A 151 23.24 10.09 -6.92
CA GLY A 151 23.33 8.67 -6.62
C GLY A 151 21.99 7.93 -6.74
N LEU A 152 22.11 6.65 -7.12
CA LEU A 152 21.00 5.77 -7.50
C LEU A 152 19.85 5.72 -6.46
N GLY A 153 20.17 5.73 -5.17
CA GLY A 153 19.17 5.66 -4.09
C GLY A 153 18.22 6.86 -4.05
N ILE A 154 18.70 8.08 -4.32
CA ILE A 154 17.87 9.28 -4.33
C ILE A 154 16.95 9.29 -5.57
N ALA A 155 17.48 8.88 -6.72
CA ALA A 155 16.69 8.69 -7.93
C ALA A 155 15.54 7.68 -7.73
N LEU A 156 15.81 6.52 -7.11
CA LEU A 156 14.75 5.54 -6.80
C LEU A 156 13.71 6.07 -5.81
N TYR A 157 14.12 6.82 -4.78
CA TYR A 157 13.19 7.36 -3.78
C TYR A 157 12.15 8.31 -4.38
N PHE A 158 12.58 9.26 -5.22
CA PHE A 158 11.65 10.19 -5.89
C PHE A 158 10.79 9.50 -6.96
N LYS A 159 11.35 8.54 -7.71
CA LYS A 159 10.57 7.71 -8.66
C LYS A 159 9.50 6.87 -7.94
N TYR A 160 9.82 6.29 -6.78
CA TYR A 160 8.85 5.58 -5.92
C TYR A 160 7.75 6.51 -5.42
N LEU A 161 8.09 7.69 -4.87
CA LEU A 161 7.11 8.69 -4.43
C LEU A 161 6.13 9.09 -5.54
N LYS A 162 6.62 9.28 -6.77
CA LYS A 162 5.80 9.60 -7.95
C LYS A 162 4.80 8.48 -8.25
N VAL A 163 5.21 7.20 -8.21
CA VAL A 163 4.30 6.06 -8.40
C VAL A 163 3.29 5.91 -7.26
N ILE A 164 3.71 6.09 -6.01
CA ILE A 164 2.81 6.03 -4.85
C ILE A 164 1.76 7.14 -4.88
N ALA A 165 2.13 8.36 -5.30
CA ALA A 165 1.18 9.45 -5.49
C ALA A 165 0.13 9.13 -6.58
N TRP A 166 0.55 8.60 -7.74
CA TRP A 166 -0.38 8.16 -8.79
C TRP A 166 -1.25 6.97 -8.36
N LEU A 167 -0.72 6.03 -7.58
CA LEU A 167 -1.47 4.91 -7.03
C LEU A 167 -2.56 5.38 -6.07
N PHE A 168 -2.23 6.28 -5.13
CA PHE A 168 -3.24 6.85 -4.22
C PHE A 168 -4.27 7.72 -4.94
N LEU A 169 -3.86 8.49 -5.96
CA LEU A 169 -4.81 9.22 -6.81
C LEU A 169 -5.78 8.28 -7.53
N PHE A 170 -5.27 7.19 -8.11
CA PHE A 170 -6.09 6.18 -8.80
C PHE A 170 -7.04 5.46 -7.85
N LEU A 171 -6.58 5.10 -6.65
CA LEU A 171 -7.43 4.52 -5.60
C LEU A 171 -8.53 5.51 -5.14
N ALA A 172 -8.21 6.80 -5.02
CA ALA A 172 -9.20 7.83 -4.70
C ALA A 172 -10.22 8.06 -5.83
N VAL A 173 -9.80 7.96 -7.09
CA VAL A 173 -10.71 8.02 -8.25
C VAL A 173 -11.60 6.77 -8.33
N ILE A 174 -11.10 5.59 -7.93
CA ILE A 174 -11.92 4.37 -7.83
C ILE A 174 -12.89 4.41 -6.63
N SER A 175 -12.51 5.01 -5.50
CA SER A 175 -13.41 5.15 -4.35
C SER A 175 -14.41 6.30 -4.51
N ALA A 176 -14.15 7.29 -5.37
CA ALA A 176 -15.06 8.42 -5.59
C ALA A 176 -16.49 8.00 -6.05
N PRO A 177 -16.68 7.05 -6.99
CA PRO A 177 -18.01 6.48 -7.27
C PRO A 177 -18.67 5.82 -6.06
N ALA A 178 -17.93 5.07 -5.23
CA ALA A 178 -18.48 4.44 -4.03
C ALA A 178 -18.89 5.49 -2.97
N LEU A 179 -18.08 6.54 -2.80
CA LEU A 179 -18.38 7.70 -1.96
C LEU A 179 -19.62 8.46 -2.48
N ALA A 180 -19.74 8.65 -3.79
CA ALA A 180 -20.89 9.31 -4.41
C ALA A 180 -22.18 8.47 -4.23
N VAL A 181 -22.12 7.16 -4.45
CA VAL A 181 -23.26 6.25 -4.20
C VAL A 181 -23.63 6.21 -2.72
N TYR A 182 -22.66 6.26 -1.80
CA TYR A 182 -22.93 6.36 -0.37
C TYR A 182 -23.64 7.68 0.00
N VAL A 183 -23.17 8.81 -0.51
CA VAL A 183 -23.76 10.14 -0.23
C VAL A 183 -25.15 10.30 -0.88
N VAL A 184 -25.36 9.78 -2.09
CA VAL A 184 -26.64 9.91 -2.81
C VAL A 184 -27.66 8.85 -2.37
N GLY A 185 -27.23 7.60 -2.14
CA GLY A 185 -28.10 6.47 -1.79
C GLY A 185 -28.30 6.25 -0.29
N GLY A 186 -27.45 6.81 0.58
CA GLY A 186 -27.55 6.61 2.03
C GLY A 186 -28.84 7.19 2.64
N GLY A 187 -29.39 8.25 2.05
CA GLY A 187 -30.63 8.89 2.52
C GLY A 187 -30.50 9.66 3.84
N GLY A 188 -29.29 9.80 4.38
CA GLY A 188 -29.01 10.67 5.53
C GLY A 188 -28.96 12.13 5.11
N THR A 189 -29.43 13.03 5.96
CA THR A 189 -29.38 14.48 5.70
C THR A 189 -27.93 14.97 5.69
N TYR A 190 -27.62 16.00 4.88
CA TYR A 190 -26.27 16.60 4.84
C TYR A 190 -25.77 17.04 6.23
N ALA A 191 -26.67 17.42 7.13
CA ALA A 191 -26.36 17.73 8.52
C ALA A 191 -25.64 16.55 9.23
N ASP A 192 -26.17 15.34 9.13
CA ASP A 192 -25.70 14.15 9.86
C ASP A 192 -24.30 13.74 9.42
N VAL A 193 -24.01 13.81 8.12
CA VAL A 193 -22.66 13.57 7.57
C VAL A 193 -21.67 14.60 8.11
N THR A 194 -22.06 15.88 8.23
CA THR A 194 -21.19 16.91 8.85
C THR A 194 -21.09 16.82 10.37
N ALA A 195 -22.02 16.13 11.05
CA ALA A 195 -21.91 15.81 12.47
C ALA A 195 -20.91 14.66 12.69
N LEU A 196 -21.04 13.56 11.93
CA LEU A 196 -20.12 12.42 11.98
C LEU A 196 -18.68 12.85 11.65
N ALA A 197 -18.50 13.65 10.60
CA ALA A 197 -17.18 14.15 10.18
C ALA A 197 -16.50 15.07 11.20
N ARG A 198 -17.28 15.79 12.03
CA ARG A 198 -16.75 16.59 13.15
C ARG A 198 -16.34 15.73 14.34
N GLN A 199 -17.02 14.61 14.59
CA GLN A 199 -16.68 13.71 15.71
C GLN A 199 -15.49 12.82 15.37
N ASN A 200 -15.48 12.17 14.20
CA ASN A 200 -14.39 11.27 13.79
C ASN A 200 -14.22 11.24 12.25
N LEU A 201 -13.39 12.13 11.72
CA LEU A 201 -12.98 12.08 10.30
C LEU A 201 -12.47 10.69 9.84
N PRO A 202 -11.70 9.92 10.64
CA PRO A 202 -11.25 8.59 10.22
C PRO A 202 -12.35 7.53 10.10
N SER A 203 -13.43 7.62 10.88
CA SER A 203 -14.52 6.61 10.80
C SER A 203 -15.40 6.82 9.57
N VAL A 204 -15.65 8.07 9.15
CA VAL A 204 -16.30 8.37 7.87
C VAL A 204 -15.52 7.74 6.70
N LEU A 205 -14.19 7.92 6.68
CA LEU A 205 -13.32 7.28 5.69
C LEU A 205 -13.33 5.75 5.79
N GLY A 206 -13.38 5.20 7.00
CA GLY A 206 -13.49 3.76 7.26
C GLY A 206 -14.77 3.13 6.73
N ILE A 207 -15.92 3.78 6.96
CA ILE A 207 -17.25 3.37 6.46
C ILE A 207 -17.26 3.33 4.92
N THR A 208 -16.57 4.27 4.27
CA THR A 208 -16.44 4.31 2.79
C THR A 208 -15.40 3.34 2.21
N SER A 209 -14.78 2.50 3.04
CA SER A 209 -13.75 1.56 2.60
C SER A 209 -14.33 0.21 2.15
N ILE A 210 -13.67 -0.44 1.19
CA ILE A 210 -14.00 -1.79 0.70
C ILE A 210 -14.01 -2.84 1.84
N GLY A 211 -13.37 -2.57 2.98
CA GLY A 211 -13.41 -3.43 4.16
C GLY A 211 -14.80 -3.56 4.82
N HIS A 212 -15.72 -2.62 4.56
CA HIS A 212 -17.08 -2.64 5.12
C HIS A 212 -18.11 -3.43 4.29
N LEU A 213 -17.74 -3.94 3.11
CA LEU A 213 -18.65 -4.61 2.15
C LEU A 213 -19.22 -5.98 2.59
N ASN A 214 -19.15 -6.30 3.88
CA ASN A 214 -19.75 -7.51 4.46
C ASN A 214 -20.32 -7.28 5.88
N GLU A 215 -20.38 -6.04 6.38
CA GLU A 215 -21.05 -5.74 7.66
C GLU A 215 -22.54 -5.52 7.43
N ALA A 216 -23.30 -6.63 7.43
CA ALA A 216 -24.75 -6.60 7.34
C ALA A 216 -25.36 -6.04 8.64
N GLY A 217 -25.85 -4.80 8.59
CA GLY A 217 -26.56 -4.18 9.69
C GLY A 217 -27.79 -5.01 10.10
N SER A 218 -27.97 -5.24 11.40
CA SER A 218 -29.08 -6.04 11.90
C SER A 218 -30.12 -5.20 12.62
N VAL A 219 -31.38 -5.40 12.26
CA VAL A 219 -32.57 -4.71 12.81
C VAL A 219 -33.38 -5.74 13.59
N CYS A 220 -33.98 -5.34 14.70
CA CYS A 220 -34.88 -6.21 15.46
C CYS A 220 -35.97 -5.35 16.11
N ASP A 221 -37.21 -5.79 15.99
CA ASP A 221 -38.36 -5.18 16.64
C ASP A 221 -39.30 -6.26 17.22
N GLN A 222 -40.12 -5.88 18.21
CA GLN A 222 -40.98 -6.78 18.96
C GLN A 222 -42.30 -6.10 19.36
N ALA A 223 -43.40 -6.58 18.79
CA ALA A 223 -44.74 -6.01 18.95
C ALA A 223 -45.70 -6.99 19.63
N LEU A 224 -46.54 -6.48 20.53
CA LEU A 224 -47.65 -7.19 21.18
C LEU A 224 -48.87 -7.29 20.26
N GLU A 225 -49.81 -8.17 20.60
CA GLU A 225 -51.10 -8.28 19.90
C GLU A 225 -51.84 -6.91 19.84
N ASN A 226 -52.24 -6.51 18.64
CA ASN A 226 -52.80 -5.21 18.23
C ASN A 226 -51.84 -4.00 18.31
N THR A 227 -50.53 -4.21 18.15
CA THR A 227 -49.53 -3.12 17.99
C THR A 227 -48.77 -3.24 16.67
N GLU A 228 -48.22 -2.12 16.19
CA GLU A 228 -47.42 -2.08 14.95
C GLU A 228 -45.97 -2.52 15.19
N LEU A 229 -45.49 -3.40 14.31
CA LEU A 229 -44.11 -3.84 14.19
C LEU A 229 -43.46 -3.11 13.01
N SER A 230 -42.24 -2.61 13.16
CA SER A 230 -41.50 -1.92 12.09
C SER A 230 -40.04 -2.36 11.98
N LEU A 231 -39.60 -2.72 10.76
CA LEU A 231 -38.19 -2.99 10.46
C LEU A 231 -37.70 -1.94 9.47
N THR A 232 -36.67 -1.18 9.86
CA THR A 232 -36.08 -0.10 9.06
C THR A 232 -34.57 -0.27 8.91
N CYS A 233 -34.09 -0.47 7.68
CA CYS A 233 -32.66 -0.50 7.37
C CYS A 233 -32.12 0.93 7.23
N SER A 234 -31.08 1.25 8.00
CA SER A 234 -30.35 2.53 7.87
C SER A 234 -29.69 2.65 6.49
N ALA A 235 -29.11 1.57 5.98
CA ALA A 235 -28.60 1.43 4.62
C ALA A 235 -28.89 0.03 4.05
N GLY A 236 -29.10 -0.06 2.74
CA GLY A 236 -29.43 -1.30 2.05
C GLY A 236 -30.89 -1.76 2.21
N GLU A 237 -31.14 -3.00 1.80
CA GLU A 237 -32.45 -3.66 1.80
C GLU A 237 -32.43 -4.89 2.71
N ILE A 238 -33.58 -5.25 3.26
CA ILE A 238 -33.74 -6.45 4.09
C ILE A 238 -33.62 -7.69 3.18
N GLY A 239 -32.50 -8.41 3.28
CA GLY A 239 -32.21 -9.62 2.48
C GLY A 239 -32.23 -10.93 3.27
N PHE A 240 -32.50 -10.86 4.57
CA PHE A 240 -32.78 -12.02 5.43
C PHE A 240 -33.68 -11.58 6.59
N VAL A 241 -34.69 -12.41 6.92
CA VAL A 241 -35.60 -12.19 8.05
C VAL A 241 -35.70 -13.48 8.87
N LYS A 242 -35.86 -13.33 10.18
CA LYS A 242 -36.37 -14.38 11.07
C LYS A 242 -37.47 -13.81 11.97
N ALA A 243 -38.68 -14.32 11.85
CA ALA A 243 -39.84 -13.86 12.61
C ALA A 243 -40.49 -15.02 13.39
N ILE A 244 -40.92 -14.76 14.62
CA ILE A 244 -41.58 -15.73 15.50
C ILE A 244 -42.73 -15.05 16.23
N TYR A 245 -43.91 -15.66 16.17
CA TYR A 245 -45.06 -15.28 16.98
C TYR A 245 -45.32 -16.35 18.05
N SER A 246 -45.28 -15.98 19.33
CA SER A 246 -45.50 -16.91 20.47
C SER A 246 -45.78 -16.14 21.78
N THR A 247 -45.79 -16.83 22.93
CA THR A 247 -45.92 -16.19 24.26
C THR A 247 -44.72 -15.29 24.58
N TYR A 248 -45.00 -14.03 24.92
CA TYR A 248 -44.03 -12.94 25.08
C TYR A 248 -42.81 -13.30 25.93
N ASP A 249 -43.01 -13.87 27.13
CA ASP A 249 -41.93 -14.21 28.08
C ASP A 249 -40.89 -15.22 27.53
N SER A 250 -41.28 -16.05 26.57
CA SER A 250 -40.54 -17.26 26.20
C SER A 250 -39.72 -17.15 24.90
N GLN A 251 -39.92 -16.06 24.15
CA GLN A 251 -39.51 -15.97 22.75
C GLN A 251 -38.19 -15.22 22.51
N GLY A 252 -37.49 -14.85 23.58
CA GLY A 252 -36.35 -13.96 23.54
C GLY A 252 -36.76 -12.49 23.47
N SER A 253 -35.78 -11.61 23.25
CA SER A 253 -36.01 -10.17 23.14
C SER A 253 -35.02 -9.52 22.17
N CYS A 254 -35.37 -8.37 21.60
CA CYS A 254 -34.44 -7.60 20.75
C CYS A 254 -33.40 -6.84 21.59
N THR A 255 -33.77 -6.38 22.78
CA THR A 255 -32.96 -5.53 23.67
C THR A 255 -32.79 -6.17 25.04
N CYS A 256 -31.58 -6.09 25.59
CA CYS A 256 -31.26 -6.56 26.95
C CYS A 256 -32.27 -6.05 28.00
N PRO A 257 -33.03 -6.93 28.69
CA PRO A 257 -34.02 -6.54 29.69
C PRO A 257 -33.42 -5.79 30.90
N GLU A 258 -34.21 -4.97 31.60
CA GLU A 258 -33.71 -4.14 32.72
C GLU A 258 -32.95 -4.91 33.81
N ARG A 259 -33.41 -6.13 34.14
CA ARG A 259 -32.77 -7.04 35.12
C ARG A 259 -31.38 -7.53 34.67
N ASN A 260 -31.08 -7.41 33.39
CA ASN A 260 -29.87 -7.92 32.75
C ASN A 260 -28.97 -6.80 32.23
N LYS A 261 -29.36 -5.52 32.35
CA LYS A 261 -28.51 -4.39 31.98
C LYS A 261 -27.35 -4.21 32.97
N VAL A 262 -26.21 -3.79 32.44
CA VAL A 262 -25.06 -3.32 33.22
C VAL A 262 -25.38 -2.00 33.94
N SER A 263 -24.68 -1.71 35.02
CA SER A 263 -24.72 -0.42 35.70
C SER A 263 -24.01 0.65 34.87
N GLU A 264 -24.66 1.80 34.67
CA GLU A 264 -24.17 2.89 33.82
C GLU A 264 -22.89 3.56 34.38
N SER A 265 -22.66 3.46 35.69
CA SER A 265 -21.51 4.07 36.38
C SER A 265 -20.26 3.19 36.44
N THR A 266 -20.39 1.86 36.33
CA THR A 266 -19.27 0.91 36.48
C THR A 266 -19.09 -0.04 35.28
N GLY A 267 -20.06 -0.13 34.38
CA GLY A 267 -20.07 -1.09 33.26
C GLY A 267 -20.22 -2.57 33.69
N GLN A 268 -20.39 -2.82 35.00
CA GLN A 268 -20.51 -4.17 35.57
C GLN A 268 -21.97 -4.57 35.75
N CYS A 269 -22.20 -5.88 35.97
CA CYS A 269 -23.50 -6.43 36.26
C CYS A 269 -23.99 -6.08 37.68
N ARG A 270 -25.31 -6.10 37.90
CA ARG A 270 -25.95 -5.67 39.16
C ARG A 270 -26.22 -6.81 40.16
N GLY A 271 -26.18 -8.07 39.70
CA GLY A 271 -26.35 -9.23 40.56
C GLY A 271 -25.00 -9.78 41.05
N ASP A 272 -25.02 -10.40 42.22
CA ASP A 272 -23.90 -11.12 42.80
C ASP A 272 -23.86 -12.58 42.31
N ALA A 273 -22.67 -13.16 42.19
CA ALA A 273 -22.46 -14.51 41.67
C ALA A 273 -22.15 -15.51 42.81
N ASP A 274 -22.87 -16.63 42.83
CA ASP A 274 -22.62 -17.77 43.73
C ASP A 274 -22.23 -18.99 42.87
N GLY A 275 -20.92 -19.17 42.68
CA GLY A 275 -20.37 -20.18 41.77
C GLY A 275 -20.74 -19.93 40.31
N SER A 276 -21.59 -20.80 39.75
CA SER A 276 -22.01 -20.78 38.34
C SER A 276 -23.40 -20.15 38.10
N VAL A 277 -24.07 -19.68 39.15
CA VAL A 277 -25.43 -19.11 39.12
C VAL A 277 -25.47 -17.79 39.90
N CYS A 278 -26.34 -16.87 39.54
CA CYS A 278 -26.51 -15.62 40.31
C CYS A 278 -27.34 -15.84 41.58
N GLN A 279 -27.03 -15.08 42.64
CA GLN A 279 -27.80 -15.07 43.87
C GLN A 279 -29.22 -14.51 43.64
N ALA A 280 -30.15 -14.76 44.56
CA ALA A 280 -31.59 -14.49 44.41
C ALA A 280 -32.00 -13.00 44.32
N ASN A 281 -31.05 -12.08 44.13
CA ASN A 281 -31.23 -10.63 44.01
C ASN A 281 -31.96 -10.22 42.70
N GLY A 282 -32.32 -11.17 41.84
CA GLY A 282 -33.24 -10.98 40.71
C GLY A 282 -32.67 -10.22 39.51
N ALA A 283 -31.35 -9.97 39.50
CA ALA A 283 -30.58 -9.34 38.44
C ALA A 283 -29.44 -10.26 37.95
N GLY A 284 -29.05 -10.13 36.69
CA GLY A 284 -27.93 -10.89 36.12
C GLY A 284 -26.58 -10.46 36.70
N CYS A 285 -25.64 -11.40 36.81
CA CYS A 285 -24.34 -11.24 37.46
C CYS A 285 -23.15 -11.47 36.52
N PHE A 286 -23.27 -12.35 35.52
CA PHE A 286 -22.16 -12.66 34.61
C PHE A 286 -22.20 -11.77 33.36
N LEU A 287 -21.17 -10.93 33.18
CA LEU A 287 -21.07 -10.00 32.04
C LEU A 287 -20.83 -10.76 30.72
N GLY A 288 -21.61 -10.42 29.69
CA GLY A 288 -21.42 -10.90 28.32
C GLY A 288 -22.08 -9.99 27.29
N VAL A 289 -22.50 -10.57 26.16
CA VAL A 289 -23.02 -9.84 25.00
C VAL A 289 -24.37 -10.40 24.59
N HIS A 290 -25.35 -9.52 24.41
CA HIS A 290 -26.71 -9.89 24.03
C HIS A 290 -26.76 -10.51 22.62
N PRO A 291 -27.39 -11.69 22.41
CA PRO A 291 -27.22 -12.49 21.20
C PRO A 291 -27.85 -11.89 19.93
N VAL A 292 -28.66 -10.82 20.04
CA VAL A 292 -29.35 -10.19 18.91
C VAL A 292 -28.75 -8.80 18.62
N SER A 293 -28.88 -7.87 19.57
CA SER A 293 -28.42 -6.48 19.45
C SER A 293 -26.92 -6.26 19.74
N LEU A 294 -26.16 -7.29 20.10
CA LEU A 294 -24.71 -7.25 20.32
C LEU A 294 -24.21 -6.22 21.36
N ARG A 295 -25.10 -5.73 22.23
CA ARG A 295 -24.78 -4.81 23.34
C ARG A 295 -24.36 -5.59 24.61
N PRO A 296 -23.56 -4.99 25.51
CA PRO A 296 -23.22 -5.60 26.79
C PRO A 296 -24.50 -5.89 27.60
N CYS A 297 -24.57 -7.10 28.16
CA CYS A 297 -25.73 -7.63 28.87
C CYS A 297 -25.29 -8.74 29.83
N CYS A 298 -26.05 -9.00 30.88
CA CYS A 298 -25.69 -9.95 31.94
C CYS A 298 -26.52 -11.25 31.84
N SER A 299 -25.91 -12.42 32.06
CA SER A 299 -26.64 -13.68 32.21
C SER A 299 -26.90 -14.04 33.68
N PHE A 300 -27.80 -15.00 33.88
CA PHE A 300 -28.13 -15.58 35.20
C PHE A 300 -27.28 -16.83 35.55
N SER A 301 -26.60 -17.41 34.57
CA SER A 301 -25.75 -18.59 34.73
C SER A 301 -24.56 -18.61 33.77
N LEU A 302 -23.55 -19.42 34.11
CA LEU A 302 -22.42 -19.80 33.27
C LEU A 302 -22.62 -21.18 32.64
N GLY A 303 -22.11 -21.37 31.43
CA GLY A 303 -22.04 -22.66 30.75
C GLY A 303 -21.07 -23.62 31.45
N GLU A 304 -21.60 -24.74 31.93
CA GLU A 304 -20.95 -25.74 32.79
C GLU A 304 -19.58 -26.24 32.29
N THR A 305 -19.37 -26.29 30.97
CA THR A 305 -18.14 -26.78 30.32
C THR A 305 -17.24 -25.71 29.72
N THR A 306 -17.73 -24.47 29.58
CA THR A 306 -17.02 -23.39 28.85
C THR A 306 -16.73 -22.15 29.67
N GLN A 307 -17.34 -22.02 30.87
CA GLN A 307 -17.30 -20.81 31.70
C GLN A 307 -17.77 -19.54 30.96
N THR A 308 -18.59 -19.68 29.91
CA THR A 308 -19.16 -18.54 29.17
C THR A 308 -20.56 -18.20 29.67
N PRO A 309 -20.96 -16.92 29.76
CA PRO A 309 -22.31 -16.52 30.15
C PRO A 309 -23.39 -17.09 29.22
N PHE A 310 -24.43 -17.70 29.81
CA PHE A 310 -25.47 -18.42 29.08
C PHE A 310 -26.68 -17.52 28.74
N PHE A 311 -26.89 -17.25 27.45
CA PHE A 311 -27.90 -16.30 26.95
C PHE A 311 -29.09 -16.96 26.24
N ASP A 312 -29.35 -18.26 26.44
CA ASP A 312 -30.35 -18.96 25.61
C ASP A 312 -31.78 -18.44 25.79
N ASP A 313 -32.11 -17.91 26.97
CA ASP A 313 -33.42 -17.29 27.25
C ASP A 313 -33.64 -15.95 26.54
N MET A 314 -32.57 -15.30 26.08
CA MET A 314 -32.63 -14.07 25.28
C MET A 314 -32.59 -14.34 23.77
N ARG A 315 -32.45 -15.60 23.32
CA ARG A 315 -32.42 -15.96 21.90
C ARG A 315 -33.83 -16.08 21.31
N ILE A 316 -33.97 -15.60 20.07
CA ILE A 316 -35.22 -15.67 19.31
C ILE A 316 -35.57 -17.13 19.00
N ARG A 317 -36.51 -17.72 19.76
CA ARG A 317 -36.91 -19.15 19.72
C ARG A 317 -38.42 -19.30 19.89
N LYS A 318 -39.04 -20.30 19.25
CA LYS A 318 -40.49 -20.58 19.42
C LYS A 318 -40.75 -21.56 20.55
N LYS A 319 -41.75 -21.30 21.39
CA LYS A 319 -42.22 -22.25 22.41
C LYS A 319 -42.84 -23.47 21.71
N LYS A 320 -42.51 -24.69 22.17
CA LYS A 320 -43.13 -25.92 21.65
C LYS A 320 -44.65 -25.88 21.91
N GLY A 321 -45.46 -26.20 20.90
CA GLY A 321 -46.93 -26.19 20.98
C GLY A 321 -47.58 -24.82 21.20
N CYS A 322 -46.83 -23.72 21.04
CA CYS A 322 -47.34 -22.37 21.18
C CYS A 322 -46.53 -21.39 20.32
N GLY A 323 -46.77 -21.43 19.01
CA GLY A 323 -46.24 -20.44 18.10
C GLY A 323 -46.67 -20.65 16.66
N SER A 324 -46.89 -19.55 15.94
CA SER A 324 -47.37 -19.58 14.55
C SER A 324 -46.35 -20.23 13.62
N ASN A 325 -46.84 -21.01 12.65
CA ASN A 325 -46.03 -21.49 11.53
C ASN A 325 -45.95 -20.48 10.38
N MET A 326 -47.00 -19.66 10.20
CA MET A 326 -47.10 -18.68 9.10
C MET A 326 -46.36 -17.37 9.38
N ALA A 327 -46.04 -17.06 10.64
CA ALA A 327 -45.38 -15.80 11.02
C ALA A 327 -44.01 -15.55 10.35
N GLN A 328 -43.27 -16.60 9.96
CA GLN A 328 -42.03 -16.44 9.18
C GLN A 328 -42.35 -15.95 7.76
N GLU A 329 -43.21 -16.68 7.04
CA GLU A 329 -43.58 -16.43 5.65
C GLU A 329 -44.24 -15.06 5.45
N ILE A 330 -45.12 -14.66 6.38
CA ILE A 330 -45.80 -13.36 6.36
C ILE A 330 -44.79 -12.20 6.42
N VAL A 331 -43.79 -12.26 7.30
CA VAL A 331 -42.81 -11.18 7.44
C VAL A 331 -41.75 -11.24 6.33
N GLU A 332 -41.38 -12.43 5.84
CA GLU A 332 -40.56 -12.57 4.63
C GLU A 332 -41.23 -11.90 3.42
N GLY A 333 -42.48 -12.24 3.12
CA GLY A 333 -43.24 -11.67 2.00
C GLY A 333 -43.52 -10.16 2.13
N LEU A 334 -43.68 -9.66 3.36
CA LEU A 334 -43.89 -8.23 3.60
C LEU A 334 -42.60 -7.40 3.64
N CYS A 335 -41.44 -7.97 3.98
CA CYS A 335 -40.22 -7.20 4.26
C CYS A 335 -39.01 -7.47 3.36
N LEU A 336 -38.88 -8.64 2.72
CA LEU A 336 -37.74 -8.92 1.85
C LEU A 336 -37.71 -7.95 0.64
N GLY A 337 -36.51 -7.55 0.22
CA GLY A 337 -36.31 -6.62 -0.91
C GLY A 337 -36.74 -5.18 -0.63
N LYS A 338 -36.96 -4.79 0.63
CA LYS A 338 -37.39 -3.43 1.01
C LYS A 338 -36.42 -2.79 1.99
N LYS A 339 -36.26 -1.46 1.92
CA LYS A 339 -35.52 -0.67 2.92
C LYS A 339 -36.28 -0.57 4.25
N SER A 340 -37.61 -0.58 4.20
CA SER A 340 -38.47 -0.51 5.38
C SER A 340 -39.78 -1.25 5.16
N CYS A 341 -40.25 -1.94 6.19
CA CYS A 341 -41.61 -2.50 6.27
C CYS A 341 -42.21 -2.18 7.64
N SER A 342 -43.54 -2.03 7.70
CA SER A 342 -44.29 -2.12 8.95
C SER A 342 -45.57 -2.93 8.74
N LEU A 343 -46.08 -3.51 9.83
CA LEU A 343 -47.30 -4.30 9.84
C LEU A 343 -47.94 -4.27 11.24
N ASN A 344 -49.27 -4.17 11.30
CA ASN A 344 -50.01 -4.28 12.55
C ASN A 344 -50.19 -5.76 12.91
N VAL A 345 -49.79 -6.16 14.11
CA VAL A 345 -49.78 -7.55 14.58
C VAL A 345 -51.12 -7.92 15.18
N SER A 346 -52.03 -8.51 14.39
CA SER A 346 -53.31 -8.99 14.89
C SER A 346 -53.75 -10.29 14.21
N GLU A 347 -54.44 -11.15 14.97
CA GLU A 347 -54.90 -12.47 14.51
C GLU A 347 -56.17 -12.41 13.66
N ALA A 348 -56.92 -11.31 13.75
CA ALA A 348 -58.06 -11.03 12.88
C ALA A 348 -57.64 -10.54 11.48
N LEU A 349 -56.39 -10.08 11.31
CA LEU A 349 -55.89 -9.56 10.04
C LEU A 349 -55.46 -10.69 9.10
N THR A 350 -55.70 -10.47 7.81
CA THR A 350 -55.23 -11.33 6.72
C THR A 350 -54.18 -10.56 5.95
N TYR A 351 -52.94 -11.06 5.95
CA TYR A 351 -51.78 -10.39 5.38
C TYR A 351 -51.64 -10.78 3.91
N THR A 352 -51.24 -9.84 3.07
CA THR A 352 -51.16 -10.04 1.62
C THR A 352 -49.90 -9.45 1.02
N TRP A 353 -49.18 -10.21 0.20
CA TRP A 353 -47.97 -9.77 -0.50
C TRP A 353 -47.91 -10.34 -1.93
N GLU A 354 -47.13 -9.68 -2.78
CA GLU A 354 -46.85 -10.13 -4.14
C GLU A 354 -45.66 -11.11 -4.13
N LEU A 355 -45.69 -12.12 -5.00
CA LEU A 355 -44.59 -13.09 -5.10
C LEU A 355 -43.49 -12.64 -6.05
N ASP A 356 -42.26 -12.59 -5.54
CA ASP A 356 -41.04 -12.30 -6.27
C ASP A 356 -40.02 -13.45 -6.16
N ALA A 357 -39.55 -13.92 -7.31
CA ALA A 357 -38.58 -15.00 -7.44
C ALA A 357 -37.11 -14.52 -7.30
N GLU A 358 -36.83 -13.23 -7.48
CA GLU A 358 -35.47 -12.67 -7.32
C GLU A 358 -35.15 -12.45 -5.84
N ASN A 359 -36.12 -11.95 -5.07
CA ASN A 359 -36.06 -11.78 -3.61
C ASN A 359 -36.42 -13.04 -2.80
N GLY A 360 -36.93 -14.09 -3.46
CA GLY A 360 -37.10 -15.41 -2.84
C GLY A 360 -38.29 -15.55 -1.88
N THR A 361 -39.34 -14.75 -2.06
CA THR A 361 -40.57 -14.86 -1.24
C THR A 361 -41.28 -16.18 -1.52
N ILE A 362 -41.61 -16.95 -0.49
CA ILE A 362 -42.31 -18.25 -0.59
C ILE A 362 -43.82 -18.05 -0.33
N CYS A 363 -44.64 -19.01 -0.77
CA CYS A 363 -46.06 -19.14 -0.43
C CYS A 363 -46.33 -20.61 -0.10
N SER A 364 -46.77 -20.92 1.12
CA SER A 364 -47.21 -22.27 1.48
C SER A 364 -48.64 -22.55 1.00
N VAL A 365 -49.48 -21.51 0.97
CA VAL A 365 -50.86 -21.55 0.46
C VAL A 365 -50.88 -21.27 -1.06
N ALA A 366 -51.82 -21.86 -1.80
CA ALA A 366 -51.96 -21.61 -3.24
C ALA A 366 -52.23 -20.12 -3.54
N PRO A 367 -51.35 -19.41 -4.27
CA PRO A 367 -51.47 -17.96 -4.46
C PRO A 367 -52.63 -17.60 -5.39
N LYS A 368 -53.39 -16.56 -5.01
CA LYS A 368 -54.49 -16.04 -5.84
C LYS A 368 -53.90 -15.20 -6.97
N THR A 369 -54.44 -15.36 -8.17
CA THR A 369 -54.08 -14.50 -9.31
C THR A 369 -55.03 -13.32 -9.34
N VAL A 370 -54.48 -12.10 -9.25
CA VAL A 370 -55.24 -10.85 -9.29
C VAL A 370 -55.01 -10.19 -10.66
N PHE A 371 -56.11 -9.80 -11.30
CA PHE A 371 -56.10 -8.99 -12.51
C PHE A 371 -56.15 -7.51 -12.13
N ILE A 372 -55.29 -6.70 -12.73
CA ILE A 372 -55.25 -5.24 -12.52
C ILE A 372 -55.62 -4.60 -13.85
N GLU A 373 -56.76 -3.91 -13.92
CA GLU A 373 -57.33 -3.40 -15.19
C GLU A 373 -56.66 -2.12 -15.71
N THR A 374 -55.64 -1.60 -15.02
CA THR A 374 -54.97 -0.34 -15.39
C THR A 374 -53.79 -0.57 -16.35
N VAL A 375 -54.09 -0.47 -17.65
CA VAL A 375 -53.11 -0.34 -18.76
C VAL A 375 -52.20 -1.57 -18.94
N GLY A 376 -52.83 -2.71 -19.24
CA GLY A 376 -52.16 -3.94 -19.69
C GLY A 376 -52.42 -5.13 -18.78
N ASN A 377 -52.65 -6.31 -19.36
CA ASN A 377 -53.02 -7.53 -18.64
C ASN A 377 -51.84 -8.13 -17.85
N ILE A 378 -51.44 -7.48 -16.76
CA ILE A 378 -50.43 -7.97 -15.82
C ILE A 378 -51.12 -8.82 -14.75
N THR A 379 -51.05 -10.14 -14.89
CA THR A 379 -51.52 -11.09 -13.88
C THR A 379 -50.53 -11.19 -12.73
N LYS A 380 -50.84 -10.57 -11.58
CA LYS A 380 -50.01 -10.69 -10.38
C LYS A 380 -50.44 -11.88 -9.52
N LYS A 381 -49.47 -12.62 -8.98
CA LYS A 381 -49.71 -13.68 -7.98
C LYS A 381 -49.54 -13.10 -6.58
N VAL A 382 -50.60 -13.22 -5.79
CA VAL A 382 -50.71 -12.62 -4.45
C VAL A 382 -50.98 -13.72 -3.43
N CYS A 383 -50.16 -13.79 -2.39
CA CYS A 383 -50.38 -14.64 -1.23
C CYS A 383 -51.38 -13.97 -0.27
N GLN A 384 -52.19 -14.77 0.42
CA GLN A 384 -53.15 -14.29 1.43
C GLN A 384 -53.19 -15.29 2.58
N VAL A 385 -52.68 -14.90 3.76
CA VAL A 385 -52.48 -15.80 4.91
C VAL A 385 -52.78 -15.05 6.22
N ARG A 386 -53.30 -15.74 7.24
CA ARG A 386 -53.51 -15.22 8.60
C ARG A 386 -52.47 -15.75 9.57
N LEU A 387 -52.26 -15.02 10.66
CA LEU A 387 -51.28 -15.39 11.69
C LEU A 387 -51.60 -16.76 12.35
N ASN A 388 -52.87 -17.16 12.38
CA ASN A 388 -53.37 -18.37 13.01
C ASN A 388 -53.56 -19.56 12.04
N ASP A 389 -53.33 -19.38 10.74
CA ASP A 389 -53.44 -20.49 9.79
C ASP A 389 -52.34 -21.53 10.09
N GLU A 390 -52.68 -22.82 9.94
CA GLU A 390 -51.81 -23.98 10.23
C GLU A 390 -51.08 -23.96 11.60
N SER A 391 -51.66 -23.29 12.60
CA SER A 391 -50.98 -22.99 13.87
C SER A 391 -51.76 -23.53 15.08
N ASP A 392 -51.14 -24.48 15.81
CA ASP A 392 -51.69 -25.01 17.05
C ASP A 392 -51.22 -24.19 18.26
N TYR A 393 -52.20 -23.69 19.03
CA TYR A 393 -52.00 -22.92 20.25
C TYR A 393 -52.48 -23.66 21.51
N SER A 394 -52.81 -24.96 21.43
CA SER A 394 -53.34 -25.77 22.54
C SER A 394 -52.42 -25.86 23.75
N GLN A 395 -51.12 -25.57 23.60
CA GLN A 395 -50.10 -25.57 24.68
C GLN A 395 -49.64 -24.13 25.04
N CYS A 396 -50.38 -23.11 24.61
CA CYS A 396 -50.25 -21.75 25.12
C CYS A 396 -50.87 -21.59 26.51
N ASP A 397 -50.31 -20.66 27.29
CA ASP A 397 -50.87 -20.25 28.57
C ASP A 397 -51.86 -19.12 28.32
N ALA A 398 -53.15 -19.37 28.56
CA ALA A 398 -54.23 -18.42 28.25
C ALA A 398 -54.14 -17.10 29.02
N ASN A 399 -53.38 -17.06 30.13
CA ASN A 399 -53.17 -15.84 30.92
C ASN A 399 -51.98 -15.00 30.43
N LYS A 400 -51.31 -15.37 29.33
CA LYS A 400 -50.11 -14.69 28.82
C LYS A 400 -50.28 -14.13 27.41
N SER A 401 -49.97 -12.85 27.26
CA SER A 401 -50.00 -12.16 25.97
C SER A 401 -49.05 -12.78 24.95
N ARG A 402 -49.51 -12.87 23.71
CA ARG A 402 -48.72 -13.26 22.54
C ARG A 402 -48.13 -12.02 21.86
N ALA A 403 -47.03 -12.21 21.15
CA ALA A 403 -46.28 -11.13 20.51
C ALA A 403 -45.49 -11.64 19.30
N LEU A 404 -45.29 -10.80 18.30
CA LEU A 404 -44.40 -11.04 17.17
C LEU A 404 -43.03 -10.42 17.45
N ILE A 405 -41.97 -11.20 17.37
CA ILE A 405 -40.59 -10.72 17.33
C ILE A 405 -40.01 -11.00 15.94
N ALA A 406 -39.39 -9.98 15.33
CA ALA A 406 -38.76 -10.11 14.02
C ALA A 406 -37.35 -9.52 14.00
N TYR A 407 -36.43 -10.24 13.35
CA TYR A 407 -35.03 -9.89 13.18
C TYR A 407 -34.68 -9.86 11.70
N GLY A 408 -34.25 -8.71 11.19
CA GLY A 408 -33.81 -8.51 9.81
C GLY A 408 -32.30 -8.32 9.70
N ARG A 409 -31.72 -8.67 8.55
CA ARG A 409 -30.37 -8.25 8.13
C ARG A 409 -30.43 -7.48 6.83
N CYS A 410 -29.79 -6.31 6.84
CA CYS A 410 -29.69 -5.39 5.72
C CYS A 410 -28.45 -5.71 4.87
N PHE A 411 -28.60 -5.77 3.55
CA PHE A 411 -27.50 -5.99 2.61
C PHE A 411 -27.46 -4.88 1.54
N THR A 412 -26.28 -4.61 0.98
CA THR A 412 -26.04 -3.45 0.10
C THR A 412 -25.69 -3.82 -1.35
N THR A 413 -25.14 -5.00 -1.62
CA THR A 413 -24.86 -5.50 -2.99
C THR A 413 -24.82 -7.04 -3.03
N ARG A 414 -25.22 -7.63 -4.17
CA ARG A 414 -25.06 -9.08 -4.48
C ARG A 414 -24.31 -9.23 -5.81
N ILE A 415 -23.30 -10.12 -5.87
CA ILE A 415 -22.49 -10.37 -7.07
C ILE A 415 -22.22 -11.88 -7.17
N ASP A 416 -22.48 -12.48 -8.33
CA ASP A 416 -22.17 -13.87 -8.67
C ASP A 416 -21.24 -13.94 -9.88
N LEU A 417 -20.22 -14.80 -9.86
CA LEU A 417 -19.17 -14.85 -10.89
C LEU A 417 -18.61 -16.27 -11.11
N SER A 418 -18.97 -16.93 -12.21
CA SER A 418 -18.30 -18.17 -12.66
C SER A 418 -18.31 -18.37 -14.18
N SER A 419 -17.16 -18.79 -14.75
CA SER A 419 -16.99 -19.78 -15.86
C SER A 419 -15.76 -19.58 -16.79
N SER A 420 -14.60 -20.14 -16.38
CA SER A 420 -13.45 -20.47 -17.27
C SER A 420 -12.79 -19.26 -18.02
N TRP A 421 -11.90 -19.33 -19.02
CA TRP A 421 -11.55 -20.30 -20.09
C TRP A 421 -10.03 -20.48 -20.23
N SER A 422 -9.55 -21.53 -20.92
CA SER A 422 -8.12 -21.71 -21.26
C SER A 422 -7.91 -22.23 -22.69
N LEU A 423 -6.75 -21.94 -23.30
CA LEU A 423 -6.45 -22.33 -24.70
C LEU A 423 -4.94 -22.49 -24.96
N LYS A 424 -4.59 -23.36 -25.92
CA LYS A 424 -3.23 -23.77 -26.29
C LYS A 424 -2.98 -23.49 -27.79
N ILE A 425 -1.73 -23.24 -28.19
CA ILE A 425 -1.39 -22.73 -29.54
C ILE A 425 -0.33 -23.62 -30.23
N ILE A 426 -0.35 -23.64 -31.56
CA ILE A 426 0.51 -24.42 -32.46
C ILE A 426 1.78 -23.62 -32.84
N GLY A 427 2.85 -24.30 -33.28
CA GLY A 427 4.15 -23.70 -33.57
C GLY A 427 4.21 -22.77 -34.80
N TRP A 428 5.28 -21.99 -34.87
CA TRP A 428 5.54 -20.92 -35.85
C TRP A 428 6.93 -21.09 -36.49
N ASP A 429 7.15 -20.50 -37.67
CA ASP A 429 8.43 -20.52 -38.40
C ASP A 429 8.94 -19.10 -38.73
N SER A 430 10.27 -18.90 -38.80
CA SER A 430 10.88 -17.57 -38.92
C SER A 430 10.70 -16.95 -40.30
N MET A 431 10.77 -17.74 -41.38
CA MET A 431 10.58 -17.22 -42.74
C MET A 431 9.17 -16.66 -42.92
N SER A 432 8.18 -17.35 -42.35
CA SER A 432 6.78 -16.92 -42.36
C SER A 432 6.51 -15.67 -41.50
N ILE A 433 7.30 -15.41 -40.45
CA ILE A 433 7.23 -14.17 -39.66
C ILE A 433 7.86 -13.00 -40.42
N ARG A 434 9.05 -13.22 -41.00
CA ARG A 434 9.76 -12.23 -41.81
C ARG A 434 8.88 -11.71 -42.96
N LEU A 435 8.42 -12.61 -43.83
CA LEU A 435 7.68 -12.23 -45.03
C LEU A 435 6.34 -11.56 -44.70
N HIS A 436 5.67 -11.97 -43.62
CA HIS A 436 4.45 -11.30 -43.12
C HIS A 436 4.73 -9.86 -42.68
N LEU A 437 5.82 -9.62 -41.94
CA LEU A 437 6.17 -8.29 -41.46
C LEU A 437 6.65 -7.37 -42.58
N GLU A 438 7.55 -7.84 -43.46
CA GLU A 438 8.02 -7.07 -44.61
C GLU A 438 6.84 -6.67 -45.52
N THR A 439 5.84 -7.56 -45.70
CA THR A 439 4.61 -7.27 -46.45
C THR A 439 3.71 -6.27 -45.74
N VAL A 440 3.36 -6.48 -44.46
CA VAL A 440 2.40 -5.60 -43.76
C VAL A 440 2.98 -4.20 -43.53
N LEU A 441 4.25 -4.10 -43.14
CA LEU A 441 4.86 -2.82 -42.79
C LEU A 441 5.22 -1.97 -44.01
N SER A 442 5.58 -2.58 -45.16
CA SER A 442 5.83 -1.81 -46.40
C SER A 442 4.55 -1.28 -47.05
N ASN A 443 3.37 -1.75 -46.60
CA ASN A 443 2.05 -1.19 -46.96
C ASN A 443 1.52 -0.21 -45.90
N ALA A 444 2.27 0.07 -44.83
CA ALA A 444 1.90 0.99 -43.76
C ALA A 444 2.42 2.41 -44.06
N PRO A 445 1.75 3.48 -43.58
CA PRO A 445 2.22 4.84 -43.77
C PRO A 445 3.62 5.07 -43.17
N PRO A 446 4.41 6.01 -43.73
CA PRO A 446 5.70 6.39 -43.17
C PRO A 446 5.58 6.99 -41.77
N PHE A 447 6.63 6.84 -40.97
CA PHE A 447 6.69 7.41 -39.62
C PHE A 447 7.57 8.67 -39.60
N ALA A 448 8.71 8.64 -40.30
CA ALA A 448 9.65 9.77 -40.35
C ALA A 448 10.48 9.86 -41.65
N VAL A 449 10.62 8.76 -42.40
CA VAL A 449 11.42 8.70 -43.64
C VAL A 449 10.62 7.93 -44.69
N ASP A 450 10.78 8.25 -45.98
CA ASP A 450 10.21 7.44 -47.05
C ASP A 450 11.20 6.36 -47.51
N LEU A 451 11.07 5.17 -46.94
CA LEU A 451 11.71 3.93 -47.40
C LEU A 451 10.75 3.11 -48.28
N ASP A 452 11.19 2.77 -49.51
CA ASP A 452 10.45 1.95 -50.48
C ASP A 452 9.95 0.60 -49.92
N ARG A 453 10.70 0.04 -48.97
CA ARG A 453 10.40 -1.23 -48.30
C ARG A 453 11.15 -1.32 -46.98
N ILE A 454 10.53 -1.99 -46.00
CA ILE A 454 11.13 -2.26 -44.70
C ILE A 454 11.69 -3.67 -44.69
N ARG A 455 12.88 -3.86 -44.12
CA ARG A 455 13.54 -5.18 -44.06
C ARG A 455 13.71 -5.67 -42.63
N VAL A 456 13.51 -6.97 -42.45
CA VAL A 456 13.74 -7.66 -41.18
C VAL A 456 15.13 -8.32 -41.22
N ALA A 457 16.04 -7.84 -40.38
CA ALA A 457 17.41 -8.33 -40.32
C ALA A 457 17.48 -9.78 -39.79
N ASP A 458 16.85 -10.07 -38.65
CA ASP A 458 16.82 -11.41 -38.02
C ASP A 458 15.55 -11.65 -37.19
N VAL A 459 15.20 -12.93 -36.97
CA VAL A 459 14.05 -13.39 -36.17
C VAL A 459 14.49 -14.49 -35.21
N GLN A 460 14.85 -14.11 -33.98
CA GLN A 460 15.40 -15.02 -32.97
C GLN A 460 14.32 -15.59 -32.04
N PHE A 461 14.07 -16.90 -32.13
CA PHE A 461 13.10 -17.56 -31.25
C PHE A 461 13.59 -17.77 -29.80
N GLY A 462 12.90 -17.11 -28.86
CA GLY A 462 12.97 -17.35 -27.42
C GLY A 462 12.35 -18.69 -27.03
N LYS A 463 13.20 -19.68 -26.79
CA LYS A 463 12.83 -21.09 -26.58
C LYS A 463 12.68 -21.42 -25.09
N SER A 464 11.73 -22.29 -24.76
CA SER A 464 11.56 -22.83 -23.41
C SER A 464 12.78 -23.66 -22.95
N ALA A 465 13.73 -23.01 -22.26
CA ALA A 465 15.05 -23.56 -21.94
C ALA A 465 15.37 -23.58 -20.43
N SER A 466 14.41 -23.35 -19.54
CA SER A 466 14.62 -23.19 -18.08
C SER A 466 15.40 -24.36 -17.43
N ARG A 467 15.17 -25.61 -17.86
CA ARG A 467 15.95 -26.78 -17.39
C ARG A 467 17.41 -26.80 -17.88
N HIS A 468 17.70 -26.20 -19.04
CA HIS A 468 19.04 -26.07 -19.60
C HIS A 468 19.82 -24.92 -18.95
N LEU A 469 19.18 -23.76 -18.78
CA LEU A 469 19.75 -22.61 -18.06
C LEU A 469 20.17 -23.00 -16.63
N ARG A 470 19.30 -23.71 -15.89
CA ARG A 470 19.64 -24.27 -14.56
C ARG A 470 20.80 -25.27 -14.59
N LEU A 471 21.04 -25.97 -15.70
CA LEU A 471 22.17 -26.88 -15.86
C LEU A 471 23.47 -26.11 -16.14
N LEU A 472 23.42 -25.08 -16.98
CA LEU A 472 24.53 -24.15 -17.24
C LEU A 472 24.92 -23.36 -15.99
N GLY A 473 23.97 -22.83 -15.21
CA GLY A 473 24.25 -22.16 -13.95
C GLY A 473 24.87 -23.08 -12.89
N ARG A 474 24.46 -24.36 -12.85
CA ARG A 474 25.12 -25.38 -12.00
C ARG A 474 26.54 -25.71 -12.47
N ARG A 475 26.77 -25.77 -13.79
CA ARG A 475 28.12 -25.90 -14.39
C ARG A 475 29.00 -24.69 -14.04
N GLY A 476 28.51 -23.46 -14.22
CA GLY A 476 29.25 -22.24 -13.87
C GLY A 476 29.65 -22.17 -12.40
N ASN A 477 28.76 -22.58 -11.50
CA ASN A 477 29.08 -22.72 -10.07
C ASN A 477 30.17 -23.77 -9.76
N VAL A 478 30.33 -24.81 -10.59
CA VAL A 478 31.45 -25.75 -10.48
C VAL A 478 32.73 -25.15 -11.08
N VAL A 479 32.66 -24.48 -12.23
CA VAL A 479 33.80 -23.79 -12.86
C VAL A 479 34.40 -22.75 -11.91
N ARG A 480 33.58 -21.85 -11.33
CA ARG A 480 34.05 -20.85 -10.36
C ARG A 480 34.70 -21.48 -9.13
N ARG A 481 34.19 -22.63 -8.65
CA ARG A 481 34.81 -23.38 -7.53
C ARG A 481 36.12 -24.06 -7.93
N LEU A 482 36.22 -24.58 -9.15
CA LEU A 482 37.44 -25.16 -9.71
C LEU A 482 38.52 -24.09 -9.87
N GLU A 483 38.17 -22.94 -10.44
CA GLU A 483 39.07 -21.79 -10.60
C GLU A 483 39.62 -21.33 -9.25
N ILE A 484 38.76 -21.11 -8.24
CA ILE A 484 39.19 -20.76 -6.88
C ILE A 484 40.09 -21.86 -6.26
N ALA A 485 39.84 -23.14 -6.53
CA ALA A 485 40.69 -24.23 -6.07
C ALA A 485 42.07 -24.24 -6.76
N GLN A 486 42.11 -23.99 -8.07
CA GLN A 486 43.34 -23.84 -8.86
C GLN A 486 44.13 -22.60 -8.45
N GLN A 487 43.49 -21.45 -8.23
CA GLN A 487 44.11 -20.24 -7.68
C GLN A 487 44.73 -20.50 -6.28
N ARG A 488 44.02 -21.21 -5.40
CA ARG A 488 44.56 -21.62 -4.08
C ARG A 488 45.75 -22.57 -4.21
N HIS A 489 45.73 -23.49 -5.16
CA HIS A 489 46.87 -24.38 -5.43
C HIS A 489 48.07 -23.60 -6.00
N LYS A 490 47.87 -22.66 -6.93
CA LYS A 490 48.91 -21.73 -7.41
C LYS A 490 49.53 -20.95 -6.25
N LYS A 491 48.71 -20.37 -5.35
CA LYS A 491 49.21 -19.68 -4.14
C LYS A 491 49.97 -20.61 -3.19
N LEU A 492 49.60 -21.90 -3.07
CA LEU A 492 50.37 -22.88 -2.30
C LEU A 492 51.76 -23.12 -2.91
N LYS A 493 51.88 -23.24 -4.25
CA LYS A 493 53.19 -23.44 -4.91
C LYS A 493 54.18 -22.31 -4.65
N LEU A 494 53.71 -21.07 -4.47
CA LEU A 494 54.53 -19.91 -4.09
C LEU A 494 55.08 -19.99 -2.64
N LEU A 495 54.59 -20.93 -1.83
CA LEU A 495 55.07 -21.23 -0.48
C LEU A 495 55.96 -22.47 -0.42
N ASN A 496 56.34 -23.05 -1.57
CA ASN A 496 57.32 -24.14 -1.62
C ASN A 496 58.66 -23.66 -1.03
N GLY A 497 59.37 -24.54 -0.32
CA GLY A 497 60.58 -24.21 0.44
C GLY A 497 60.38 -23.32 1.69
N ARG A 498 59.23 -22.65 1.86
CA ARG A 498 58.91 -21.83 3.04
C ARG A 498 58.13 -22.57 4.14
N LEU A 499 57.71 -23.81 3.88
CA LEU A 499 57.00 -24.69 4.81
C LEU A 499 57.71 -26.05 4.91
N ASN A 500 57.67 -26.67 6.09
CA ASN A 500 58.12 -28.05 6.29
C ASN A 500 57.53 -28.97 5.22
N GLU A 501 58.38 -29.73 4.53
CA GLU A 501 58.06 -30.48 3.32
C GLU A 501 56.86 -31.43 3.49
N TYR A 502 56.82 -32.18 4.60
CA TYR A 502 55.68 -33.04 4.96
C TYR A 502 54.35 -32.28 5.02
N VAL A 503 54.35 -31.05 5.57
CA VAL A 503 53.16 -30.20 5.68
C VAL A 503 52.77 -29.62 4.32
N TYR A 504 53.76 -29.22 3.51
CA TYR A 504 53.55 -28.80 2.12
C TYR A 504 52.89 -29.93 1.30
N ALA A 505 53.51 -31.12 1.25
CA ALA A 505 53.02 -32.27 0.49
C ALA A 505 51.63 -32.73 0.97
N ARG A 506 51.36 -32.72 2.28
CA ARG A 506 50.03 -33.03 2.84
C ARG A 506 48.96 -32.01 2.44
N ARG A 507 49.32 -30.72 2.33
CA ARG A 507 48.42 -29.66 1.80
C ARG A 507 48.22 -29.82 0.30
N GLU A 508 49.28 -30.02 -0.48
CA GLU A 508 49.22 -30.14 -1.94
C GLU A 508 48.36 -31.34 -2.37
N ARG A 509 48.57 -32.52 -1.78
CA ARG A 509 47.71 -33.71 -2.01
C ARG A 509 46.23 -33.45 -1.72
N ARG A 510 45.91 -32.59 -0.73
CA ARG A 510 44.50 -32.17 -0.45
C ARG A 510 43.96 -31.23 -1.53
N HIS A 511 44.76 -30.26 -2.01
CA HIS A 511 44.35 -29.35 -3.08
C HIS A 511 44.14 -30.07 -4.41
N LEU A 512 45.07 -30.95 -4.82
CA LEU A 512 44.94 -31.75 -6.03
C LEU A 512 43.70 -32.66 -5.97
N ARG A 513 43.48 -33.40 -4.87
CA ARG A 513 42.25 -34.19 -4.67
C ARG A 513 40.96 -33.36 -4.77
N ALA A 514 40.99 -32.09 -4.35
CA ALA A 514 39.84 -31.19 -4.48
C ALA A 514 39.63 -30.70 -5.92
N ILE A 515 40.71 -30.40 -6.65
CA ILE A 515 40.70 -30.00 -8.07
C ILE A 515 40.15 -31.14 -8.93
N ASN A 516 40.74 -32.35 -8.86
CA ASN A 516 40.30 -33.50 -9.66
C ASN A 516 38.82 -33.87 -9.38
N LYS A 517 38.35 -33.69 -8.12
CA LYS A 517 36.94 -33.92 -7.73
C LYS A 517 35.97 -32.86 -8.27
N LEU A 518 36.46 -31.66 -8.62
CA LEU A 518 35.69 -30.61 -9.29
C LEU A 518 35.73 -30.78 -10.81
N GLU A 519 36.86 -31.21 -11.37
CA GLU A 519 37.02 -31.52 -12.80
C GLU A 519 36.15 -32.72 -13.21
N ALA A 520 36.14 -33.81 -12.44
CA ALA A 520 35.22 -34.93 -12.67
C ALA A 520 33.74 -34.52 -12.63
N LYS A 521 33.38 -33.57 -11.75
CA LYS A 521 32.02 -32.98 -11.72
C LYS A 521 31.74 -32.12 -12.94
N LEU A 522 32.70 -31.32 -13.39
CA LEU A 522 32.58 -30.49 -14.60
C LEU A 522 32.41 -31.36 -15.85
N HIS A 523 33.20 -32.43 -15.98
CA HIS A 523 33.05 -33.41 -17.05
C HIS A 523 31.66 -34.07 -17.04
N HIS A 524 31.17 -34.52 -15.87
CA HIS A 524 29.80 -35.03 -15.74
C HIS A 524 28.73 -34.01 -16.17
N PHE A 525 28.93 -32.71 -15.88
CA PHE A 525 28.03 -31.65 -16.36
C PHE A 525 28.10 -31.45 -17.89
N ASN A 526 29.28 -31.55 -18.50
CA ASN A 526 29.45 -31.45 -19.95
C ASN A 526 28.76 -32.62 -20.69
N VAL A 527 29.02 -33.87 -20.27
CA VAL A 527 28.34 -35.07 -20.83
C VAL A 527 26.81 -34.95 -20.68
N LYS A 528 26.32 -34.39 -19.57
CA LYS A 528 24.89 -34.17 -19.33
C LYS A 528 24.27 -33.07 -20.20
N LEU A 529 25.08 -32.09 -20.65
CA LEU A 529 24.68 -31.09 -21.64
C LEU A 529 24.61 -31.70 -23.04
N GLU A 530 25.62 -32.48 -23.46
CA GLU A 530 25.62 -33.21 -24.73
C GLU A 530 24.42 -34.14 -24.86
N GLN A 531 24.14 -34.95 -23.84
CA GLN A 531 22.93 -35.79 -23.79
C GLN A 531 21.63 -34.97 -23.91
N TRP A 532 21.60 -33.74 -23.37
CA TRP A 532 20.45 -32.85 -23.51
C TRP A 532 20.32 -32.33 -24.95
N PHE A 533 21.41 -31.89 -25.58
CA PHE A 533 21.42 -31.47 -26.99
C PHE A 533 20.98 -32.60 -27.95
N ILE A 534 21.47 -33.83 -27.75
CA ILE A 534 21.07 -35.00 -28.55
C ILE A 534 19.56 -35.28 -28.40
N ARG A 535 19.03 -35.28 -27.17
CA ARG A 535 17.60 -35.46 -26.89
C ARG A 535 16.73 -34.35 -27.49
N GLN A 536 17.24 -33.11 -27.51
CA GLN A 536 16.57 -31.96 -28.14
C GLN A 536 16.54 -32.09 -29.68
N LYS A 537 17.67 -32.42 -30.31
CA LYS A 537 17.75 -32.62 -31.78
C LYS A 537 16.80 -33.71 -32.26
N ARG A 538 16.63 -34.80 -31.48
CA ARG A 538 15.68 -35.89 -31.79
C ARG A 538 14.19 -35.51 -31.63
N ARG A 539 13.82 -34.60 -30.72
CA ARG A 539 12.40 -34.39 -30.37
C ARG A 539 11.62 -33.46 -31.29
N LYS A 540 12.28 -32.60 -32.09
CA LYS A 540 11.69 -31.49 -32.90
C LYS A 540 10.82 -30.46 -32.14
N VAL A 541 10.15 -30.83 -31.05
CA VAL A 541 9.38 -29.94 -30.17
C VAL A 541 10.32 -28.99 -29.41
N ARG A 542 10.64 -27.87 -30.06
CA ARG A 542 11.08 -26.63 -29.42
C ARG A 542 9.94 -25.65 -29.47
N GLU A 543 9.16 -25.61 -28.39
CA GLU A 543 8.12 -24.60 -28.18
C GLU A 543 8.81 -23.22 -28.07
N ALA A 544 8.74 -22.46 -29.16
CA ALA A 544 9.09 -21.05 -29.19
C ALA A 544 7.97 -20.28 -28.50
N VAL A 545 8.31 -19.65 -27.37
CA VAL A 545 7.33 -18.96 -26.52
C VAL A 545 7.22 -17.47 -26.91
N THR A 546 8.29 -16.95 -27.49
CA THR A 546 8.44 -15.58 -28.01
C THR A 546 9.37 -15.60 -29.22
N ALA A 547 9.31 -14.54 -30.04
CA ALA A 547 10.31 -14.23 -31.04
C ALA A 547 10.78 -12.80 -30.82
N PHE A 548 12.09 -12.57 -30.93
CA PHE A 548 12.69 -11.25 -31.01
C PHE A 548 12.92 -10.95 -32.49
N VAL A 549 12.47 -9.80 -32.95
CA VAL A 549 12.60 -9.37 -34.35
C VAL A 549 13.51 -8.15 -34.37
N THR A 550 14.51 -8.15 -35.23
CA THR A 550 15.35 -6.99 -35.52
C THR A 550 15.07 -6.49 -36.93
N PHE A 551 15.02 -5.17 -37.10
CA PHE A 551 14.86 -4.51 -38.39
C PHE A 551 16.22 -4.03 -38.90
N GLU A 552 16.38 -3.86 -40.21
CA GLU A 552 17.59 -3.23 -40.77
C GLU A 552 17.60 -1.72 -40.45
N GLU A 553 16.43 -1.06 -40.50
CA GLU A 553 16.24 0.36 -40.22
C GLU A 553 15.40 0.62 -38.95
N GLU A 554 15.72 1.65 -38.16
CA GLU A 554 14.97 2.00 -36.93
C GLU A 554 13.50 2.36 -37.23
N GLU A 555 13.23 2.91 -38.40
CA GLU A 555 11.86 3.19 -38.84
C GLU A 555 11.00 1.91 -38.93
N GLY A 556 11.59 0.78 -39.32
CA GLY A 556 10.88 -0.51 -39.35
C GLY A 556 10.37 -0.92 -37.97
N PHE A 557 11.09 -0.55 -36.90
CA PHE A 557 10.67 -0.75 -35.51
C PHE A 557 9.54 0.21 -35.12
N HIS A 558 9.64 1.52 -35.43
CA HIS A 558 8.60 2.49 -35.08
C HIS A 558 7.28 2.26 -35.83
N ARG A 559 7.33 2.07 -37.16
CA ARG A 559 6.16 1.69 -37.97
C ARG A 559 5.51 0.39 -37.47
N CYS A 560 6.31 -0.59 -37.00
CA CYS A 560 5.77 -1.82 -36.41
C CYS A 560 4.99 -1.58 -35.10
N LEU A 561 5.48 -0.70 -34.22
CA LEU A 561 4.76 -0.33 -32.99
C LEU A 561 3.49 0.49 -33.28
N GLN A 562 3.52 1.36 -34.30
CA GLN A 562 2.37 2.13 -34.78
C GLN A 562 1.28 1.23 -35.38
N GLU A 563 1.67 0.22 -36.18
CA GLU A 563 0.75 -0.71 -36.83
C GLU A 563 0.16 -1.79 -35.89
N TYR A 564 0.87 -2.10 -34.80
CA TYR A 564 0.47 -3.10 -33.80
C TYR A 564 0.47 -2.54 -32.36
N PRO A 565 -0.32 -1.50 -32.06
CA PRO A 565 -0.24 -0.79 -30.77
C PRO A 565 -0.86 -1.63 -29.63
N ASP A 566 -0.17 -1.65 -28.49
CA ASP A 566 -0.50 -2.51 -27.34
C ASP A 566 -1.63 -1.93 -26.43
N LEU A 567 -2.72 -1.48 -27.07
CA LEU A 567 -3.93 -0.89 -26.48
C LEU A 567 -4.81 -1.92 -25.72
N GLY A 568 -4.18 -2.87 -25.03
CA GLY A 568 -4.85 -3.86 -24.20
C GLY A 568 -5.57 -5.00 -24.96
N TRP A 569 -6.39 -5.75 -24.22
CA TRP A 569 -6.93 -7.03 -24.71
C TRP A 569 -8.13 -6.87 -25.65
N LEU A 570 -8.91 -5.79 -25.52
CA LEU A 570 -10.07 -5.49 -26.36
C LEU A 570 -9.66 -5.13 -27.78
N HIS A 571 -8.73 -4.18 -27.96
CA HIS A 571 -8.19 -3.82 -29.28
C HIS A 571 -7.63 -5.05 -30.02
N ARG A 572 -6.92 -5.92 -29.30
CA ARG A 572 -6.40 -7.20 -29.82
C ARG A 572 -7.49 -8.16 -30.31
N LEU A 573 -8.72 -8.11 -29.80
CA LEU A 573 -9.82 -8.94 -30.34
C LEU A 573 -10.23 -8.47 -31.75
N PHE A 574 -10.29 -7.16 -31.98
CA PHE A 574 -10.73 -6.55 -33.24
C PHE A 574 -9.65 -6.43 -34.32
N GLN A 575 -8.39 -6.80 -34.02
CA GLN A 575 -7.28 -6.82 -34.99
C GLN A 575 -7.70 -7.42 -36.35
N PRO A 576 -7.57 -6.70 -37.48
CA PRO A 576 -8.10 -7.10 -38.79
C PRO A 576 -7.35 -8.31 -39.37
N TYR A 577 -7.99 -9.03 -40.29
CA TYR A 577 -7.50 -10.34 -40.77
C TYR A 577 -6.10 -10.29 -41.40
N TYR A 578 -5.80 -9.27 -42.22
CA TYR A 578 -4.48 -9.11 -42.86
C TYR A 578 -3.33 -8.89 -41.86
N LYS A 579 -3.61 -8.39 -40.64
CA LYS A 579 -2.61 -8.28 -39.55
C LYS A 579 -2.43 -9.59 -38.75
N ARG A 580 -3.16 -10.67 -39.07
CA ARG A 580 -3.11 -11.97 -38.36
C ARG A 580 -2.32 -13.01 -39.13
N LEU A 581 -1.10 -13.29 -38.70
CA LEU A 581 -0.28 -14.37 -39.24
C LEU A 581 -0.88 -15.74 -38.88
N HIS A 582 -1.14 -16.58 -39.90
CA HIS A 582 -1.85 -17.87 -39.78
C HIS A 582 -3.18 -17.80 -39.00
N GLY A 583 -3.91 -16.69 -39.17
CA GLY A 583 -5.16 -16.41 -38.45
C GLY A 583 -4.99 -16.19 -36.93
N LYS A 584 -3.76 -16.24 -36.40
CA LYS A 584 -3.45 -15.95 -34.99
C LYS A 584 -3.15 -14.47 -34.81
N ARG A 585 -3.59 -13.93 -33.67
CA ARG A 585 -3.41 -12.52 -33.31
C ARG A 585 -1.97 -12.28 -32.84
N LEU A 586 -1.24 -11.41 -33.55
CA LEU A 586 0.12 -10.99 -33.19
C LEU A 586 0.10 -9.89 -32.11
N ARG A 587 1.15 -9.83 -31.29
CA ARG A 587 1.39 -8.76 -30.31
C ARG A 587 2.87 -8.40 -30.32
N PHE A 588 3.18 -7.16 -30.66
CA PHE A 588 4.53 -6.62 -30.57
C PHE A 588 4.68 -5.77 -29.30
N ARG A 589 5.92 -5.66 -28.84
CA ARG A 589 6.38 -4.84 -27.72
C ARG A 589 7.85 -4.49 -27.98
N PRO A 590 8.35 -3.32 -27.53
CA PRO A 590 9.78 -3.11 -27.45
C PRO A 590 10.44 -4.22 -26.62
N ALA A 591 11.61 -4.68 -27.05
CA ALA A 591 12.38 -5.68 -26.30
C ALA A 591 13.07 -5.01 -25.09
N PRO A 592 13.35 -5.75 -24.00
CA PRO A 592 14.32 -5.31 -23.00
C PRO A 592 15.73 -5.49 -23.57
N ASP A 593 16.70 -4.78 -23.00
CA ASP A 593 18.11 -5.08 -23.19
C ASP A 593 18.40 -6.55 -22.84
N PRO A 594 19.36 -7.21 -23.52
CA PRO A 594 19.58 -8.66 -23.38
C PRO A 594 20.00 -9.10 -21.96
N THR A 595 20.48 -8.15 -21.13
CA THR A 595 20.77 -8.31 -19.69
C THR A 595 19.52 -8.42 -18.83
N ASP A 596 18.45 -7.74 -19.23
CA ASP A 596 17.23 -7.53 -18.43
C ASP A 596 16.17 -8.60 -18.70
N ILE A 597 16.34 -9.35 -19.80
CA ILE A 597 15.52 -10.52 -20.13
C ILE A 597 15.80 -11.62 -19.10
N ILE A 598 14.87 -11.85 -18.17
CA ILE A 598 14.92 -12.99 -17.25
C ILE A 598 14.53 -14.28 -18.00
N TRP A 599 15.51 -14.88 -18.69
CA TRP A 599 15.35 -16.03 -19.59
C TRP A 599 14.69 -17.25 -18.93
N GLU A 600 14.85 -17.47 -17.63
CA GLU A 600 14.14 -18.51 -16.89
C GLU A 600 12.62 -18.31 -16.87
N ASN A 601 12.14 -17.07 -16.79
CA ASN A 601 10.73 -16.74 -16.61
C ASN A 601 9.96 -16.65 -17.94
N LEU A 602 10.67 -16.54 -19.05
CA LEU A 602 10.13 -16.38 -20.41
C LEU A 602 9.07 -17.45 -20.76
N HIS A 603 9.26 -18.68 -20.28
CA HIS A 603 8.40 -19.82 -20.58
C HIS A 603 7.05 -19.88 -19.84
N HIS A 604 6.82 -19.07 -18.80
CA HIS A 604 5.57 -19.15 -18.05
C HIS A 604 4.41 -18.44 -18.79
N PRO A 605 3.26 -19.10 -19.03
CA PRO A 605 2.07 -18.45 -19.61
C PRO A 605 1.45 -17.44 -18.63
N PHE A 606 0.59 -16.54 -19.13
CA PHE A 606 -0.01 -15.47 -18.34
C PHE A 606 -0.71 -15.96 -17.07
N PHE A 607 -1.55 -17.00 -17.16
CA PHE A 607 -2.25 -17.58 -16.01
C PHE A 607 -1.30 -18.15 -14.95
N GLU A 608 -0.17 -18.75 -15.32
CA GLU A 608 0.83 -19.17 -14.33
C GLU A 608 1.48 -17.97 -13.62
N ARG A 609 1.69 -16.85 -14.32
CA ARG A 609 2.24 -15.62 -13.71
C ARG A 609 1.24 -15.04 -12.71
N VAL A 610 -0.03 -14.92 -13.09
CA VAL A 610 -1.11 -14.44 -12.21
C VAL A 610 -1.29 -15.35 -11.00
N LEU A 611 -1.31 -16.68 -11.18
CA LEU A 611 -1.41 -17.63 -10.06
C LEU A 611 -0.20 -17.52 -9.11
N ARG A 612 1.02 -17.37 -9.64
CA ARG A 612 2.22 -17.14 -8.81
C ARG A 612 2.15 -15.81 -8.06
N GLN A 613 1.66 -14.74 -8.69
CA GLN A 613 1.46 -13.44 -8.06
C GLN A 613 0.42 -13.53 -6.94
N LEU A 614 -0.70 -14.23 -7.16
CA LEU A 614 -1.74 -14.47 -6.17
C LEU A 614 -1.21 -15.30 -4.98
N ILE A 615 -0.44 -16.37 -5.22
CA ILE A 615 0.18 -17.16 -4.15
C ILE A 615 1.17 -16.32 -3.34
N VAL A 616 2.01 -15.50 -3.98
CA VAL A 616 2.93 -14.60 -3.28
C VAL A 616 2.16 -13.54 -2.49
N ALA A 617 1.08 -12.98 -3.05
CA ALA A 617 0.21 -12.02 -2.37
C ALA A 617 -0.44 -12.62 -1.11
N LEU A 618 -0.97 -13.86 -1.19
CA LEU A 618 -1.52 -14.58 -0.04
C LEU A 618 -0.46 -14.87 1.02
N ILE A 619 0.77 -15.26 0.63
CA ILE A 619 1.88 -15.45 1.57
C ILE A 619 2.26 -14.14 2.26
N THR A 620 2.37 -13.03 1.52
CA THR A 620 2.67 -11.72 2.11
C THR A 620 1.54 -11.22 3.01
N LEU A 621 0.28 -11.44 2.63
CA LEU A 621 -0.89 -11.13 3.46
C LEU A 621 -0.88 -11.94 4.76
N GLY A 622 -0.56 -13.23 4.69
CA GLY A 622 -0.42 -14.11 5.86
C GLY A 622 0.70 -13.66 6.81
N VAL A 623 1.87 -13.26 6.27
CA VAL A 623 2.97 -12.71 7.07
C VAL A 623 2.59 -11.38 7.71
N LEU A 624 1.89 -10.49 7.00
CA LEU A 624 1.37 -9.23 7.56
C LEU A 624 0.33 -9.48 8.64
N PHE A 625 -0.58 -10.46 8.45
CA PHE A 625 -1.57 -10.84 9.45
C PHE A 625 -0.93 -11.42 10.72
N VAL A 626 0.04 -12.33 10.60
CA VAL A 626 0.80 -12.85 11.74
C VAL A 626 1.56 -11.72 12.45
N SER A 627 2.17 -10.80 11.70
CA SER A 627 2.81 -9.63 12.30
C SER A 627 1.82 -8.71 13.04
N PHE A 628 0.61 -8.53 12.51
CA PHE A 628 -0.46 -7.78 13.17
C PHE A 628 -0.92 -8.47 14.46
N VAL A 629 -1.14 -9.80 14.45
CA VAL A 629 -1.51 -10.57 15.64
C VAL A 629 -0.43 -10.50 16.72
N LEU A 630 0.86 -10.58 16.34
CA LEU A 630 1.97 -10.42 17.28
C LEU A 630 2.03 -9.00 17.88
N ILE A 631 1.82 -7.97 17.06
CA ILE A 631 1.75 -6.57 17.54
C ILE A 631 0.53 -6.35 18.45
N PHE A 632 -0.60 -6.97 18.14
CA PHE A 632 -1.82 -6.91 18.96
C PHE A 632 -1.61 -7.60 20.31
N ALA A 633 -1.10 -8.83 20.34
CA ALA A 633 -0.80 -9.57 21.57
C ALA A 633 0.25 -8.85 22.43
N ALA A 634 1.28 -8.28 21.82
CA ALA A 634 2.27 -7.46 22.52
C ALA A 634 1.65 -6.16 23.10
N LYS A 635 0.71 -5.53 22.38
CA LYS A 635 -0.08 -4.41 22.93
C LYS A 635 -0.98 -4.84 24.09
N GLU A 636 -1.65 -5.99 23.99
CA GLU A 636 -2.53 -6.51 25.04
C GLU A 636 -1.74 -6.81 26.32
N GLN A 637 -0.58 -7.49 26.19
CA GLN A 637 0.36 -7.70 27.28
C GLN A 637 0.86 -6.38 27.86
N LYS A 638 1.21 -5.39 27.01
CA LYS A 638 1.58 -4.06 27.49
C LYS A 638 0.44 -3.42 28.27
N THR A 639 -0.80 -3.42 27.77
CA THR A 639 -1.94 -2.83 28.50
C THR A 639 -2.24 -3.55 29.81
N LYS A 640 -2.01 -4.87 29.91
CA LYS A 640 -2.13 -5.60 31.18
C LYS A 640 -1.03 -5.18 32.17
N LEU A 641 0.20 -4.95 31.71
CA LEU A 641 1.27 -4.38 32.52
C LEU A 641 0.98 -2.92 32.92
N ASP A 642 0.55 -2.09 31.98
CA ASP A 642 0.15 -0.68 32.18
C ASP A 642 -1.11 -0.55 33.08
N LEU A 643 -1.83 -1.64 33.37
CA LEU A 643 -2.95 -1.69 34.33
C LEU A 643 -2.52 -2.23 35.71
N GLN A 644 -1.62 -3.22 35.77
CA GLN A 644 -1.10 -3.78 37.04
C GLN A 644 0.00 -2.92 37.69
N PHE A 645 0.73 -2.15 36.87
CA PHE A 645 1.87 -1.32 37.26
C PHE A 645 1.75 0.10 36.66
N GLY A 646 0.52 0.55 36.43
CA GLY A 646 0.24 1.77 35.66
C GLY A 646 0.91 3.01 36.21
N GLY A 647 1.78 3.62 35.39
CA GLY A 647 2.51 4.83 35.76
C GLY A 647 1.54 5.98 36.08
N PRO A 648 1.77 6.75 37.16
CA PRO A 648 0.82 7.75 37.63
C PRO A 648 0.54 8.84 36.59
N THR A 649 -0.74 9.11 36.34
CA THR A 649 -1.24 10.10 35.37
C THR A 649 -0.77 11.53 35.64
N SER A 650 -0.42 11.84 36.88
CA SER A 650 0.32 13.04 37.27
C SER A 650 1.10 12.80 38.56
N CYS A 651 2.42 12.99 38.56
CA CYS A 651 3.20 12.98 39.79
C CYS A 651 2.94 14.26 40.60
N PRO A 652 2.49 14.18 41.87
CA PRO A 652 2.55 15.32 42.78
C PRO A 652 4.01 15.65 43.08
N SER A 653 4.34 16.92 43.27
CA SER A 653 5.74 17.38 43.36
C SER A 653 6.50 16.83 44.57
N ASN A 654 5.79 16.52 45.66
CA ASN A 654 6.37 16.16 46.95
C ASN A 654 5.92 14.75 47.37
N VAL A 655 6.51 13.71 46.79
CA VAL A 655 6.32 12.31 47.22
C VAL A 655 7.47 11.90 48.14
N PHE A 656 7.15 11.46 49.35
CA PHE A 656 8.11 10.94 50.32
C PHE A 656 8.11 9.41 50.37
N LYS A 657 9.17 8.84 50.94
CA LYS A 657 9.32 7.38 51.09
C LYS A 657 8.18 6.73 51.90
N ALA A 658 7.60 7.46 52.85
CA ALA A 658 6.47 6.99 53.65
C ALA A 658 5.22 6.78 52.79
N ASP A 659 4.89 7.74 51.93
CA ASP A 659 3.72 7.70 51.04
C ASP A 659 3.78 6.49 50.10
N VAL A 660 4.97 6.17 49.59
CA VAL A 660 5.22 4.99 48.73
C VAL A 660 5.03 3.68 49.48
N ILE A 661 5.48 3.60 50.74
CA ILE A 661 5.29 2.40 51.58
C ILE A 661 3.79 2.21 51.89
N GLN A 662 3.06 3.31 52.14
CA GLN A 662 1.62 3.26 52.38
C GLN A 662 0.83 2.89 51.10
N ASP A 663 1.25 3.36 49.92
CA ASP A 663 0.63 3.01 48.63
C ASP A 663 0.77 1.51 48.31
N GLU A 664 1.94 0.90 48.55
CA GLU A 664 2.15 -0.56 48.43
C GLU A 664 1.44 -1.37 49.54
N GLN A 665 1.14 -0.78 50.70
CA GLN A 665 0.30 -1.43 51.73
C GLN A 665 -1.20 -1.37 51.38
N ASN A 666 -1.68 -0.25 50.81
CA ASN A 666 -3.04 -0.12 50.30
C ASN A 666 -3.33 -1.15 49.19
N LYS A 667 -2.35 -1.39 48.30
CA LYS A 667 -2.36 -2.42 47.26
C LYS A 667 -2.51 -3.87 47.76
N LEU A 668 -2.23 -4.14 49.04
CA LEU A 668 -2.45 -5.45 49.68
C LEU A 668 -3.81 -5.56 50.37
N THR A 669 -4.62 -4.50 50.37
CA THR A 669 -5.88 -4.41 51.12
C THR A 669 -7.07 -3.96 50.28
N ASP A 670 -6.88 -3.57 49.01
CA ASP A 670 -7.88 -3.16 48.01
C ASP A 670 -8.88 -2.05 48.41
N LEU A 671 -8.79 -1.52 49.64
CA LEU A 671 -9.67 -0.50 50.21
C LEU A 671 -9.44 0.92 49.66
N VAL A 672 -8.31 1.16 48.99
CA VAL A 672 -7.93 2.47 48.43
C VAL A 672 -7.26 2.23 47.07
N PRO A 673 -7.62 2.97 46.00
CA PRO A 673 -7.00 2.79 44.69
C PRO A 673 -5.50 3.11 44.75
N TYR A 674 -4.69 2.11 44.36
CA TYR A 674 -3.23 2.16 44.23
C TYR A 674 -2.80 3.23 43.20
N LYS A 675 -1.78 4.02 43.54
CA LYS A 675 -1.35 5.19 42.77
C LYS A 675 0.04 5.06 42.14
N ALA A 676 0.71 3.91 42.31
CA ALA A 676 2.04 3.61 41.78
C ALA A 676 3.10 4.70 42.07
N LEU A 677 3.06 5.28 43.28
CA LEU A 677 3.89 6.44 43.65
C LEU A 677 5.40 6.18 43.63
N VAL A 678 5.82 4.91 43.57
CA VAL A 678 7.20 4.45 43.41
C VAL A 678 7.92 5.18 42.27
N GLU A 679 7.27 5.35 41.11
CA GLU A 679 7.91 5.97 39.93
C GLU A 679 8.20 7.47 40.16
N CYS A 680 7.27 8.19 40.80
CA CYS A 680 7.44 9.61 41.14
C CYS A 680 8.55 9.81 42.17
N TYR A 681 8.61 8.98 43.21
CA TYR A 681 9.67 9.03 44.22
C TYR A 681 11.05 8.81 43.59
N CYS A 682 11.19 7.81 42.71
CA CYS A 682 12.45 7.55 42.01
C CYS A 682 12.84 8.70 41.06
N LYS A 683 11.89 9.33 40.36
CA LYS A 683 12.16 10.51 39.52
C LYS A 683 12.63 11.71 40.33
N ASN A 684 11.95 12.01 41.45
CA ASN A 684 12.35 13.10 42.35
C ASN A 684 13.74 12.86 42.95
N PHE A 685 13.99 11.66 43.49
CA PHE A 685 15.28 11.32 44.10
C PHE A 685 16.45 11.42 43.11
N LEU A 686 16.26 11.01 41.85
CA LEU A 686 17.26 11.16 40.80
C LEU A 686 17.47 12.63 40.38
N ALA A 687 16.41 13.45 40.38
CA ALA A 687 16.52 14.89 40.12
C ALA A 687 17.30 15.60 41.23
N ASP A 688 17.00 15.30 42.50
CA ASP A 688 17.74 15.84 43.65
C ASP A 688 19.22 15.46 43.63
N GLN A 689 19.55 14.20 43.30
CA GLN A 689 20.96 13.79 43.13
C GLN A 689 21.65 14.52 41.97
N TYR A 690 20.97 14.76 40.85
CA TYR A 690 21.52 15.57 39.76
C TYR A 690 21.79 17.02 40.18
N VAL A 691 20.87 17.64 40.92
CA VAL A 691 21.04 18.99 41.46
C VAL A 691 22.18 19.05 42.48
N HIS A 692 22.32 18.05 43.35
CA HIS A 692 23.43 17.98 44.31
C HIS A 692 24.78 17.76 43.64
N SER A 693 24.85 16.90 42.61
CA SER A 693 26.05 16.66 41.83
C SER A 693 26.48 17.93 41.06
N SER A 694 25.53 18.63 40.43
CA SER A 694 25.75 19.92 39.76
C SER A 694 26.24 21.01 40.72
N LYS A 695 25.67 21.12 41.91
CA LYS A 695 26.15 22.06 42.95
C LYS A 695 27.57 21.71 43.41
N ASN A 696 27.87 20.45 43.68
CA ASN A 696 29.20 20.03 44.12
C ASN A 696 30.27 20.24 43.04
N ALA A 697 29.92 20.10 41.75
CA ALA A 697 30.83 20.42 40.64
C ALA A 697 31.22 21.91 40.62
N ASN A 698 30.28 22.83 40.89
CA ASN A 698 30.56 24.26 40.94
C ASN A 698 31.37 24.71 42.17
N TYR A 699 31.42 23.91 43.24
CA TYR A 699 32.30 24.13 44.40
C TYR A 699 33.69 23.48 44.25
N GLY A 700 33.94 22.75 43.15
CA GLY A 700 35.24 22.19 42.80
C GLY A 700 36.08 23.05 41.85
N MET A 701 35.70 24.32 41.63
CA MET A 701 36.30 25.19 40.61
C MET A 701 36.51 26.65 41.08
N TYR A 702 36.95 26.80 42.34
CA TYR A 702 37.51 28.03 42.93
C TYR A 702 38.70 27.67 43.81
#